data_AF-A0A1U7N0G2-F1
#
_entry.id   AF-A0A1U7N0G2-F1
#
_cell.length_a   1.000
_cell.length_b   1.000
_cell.length_c   1.000
_cell.angle_alpha   90.00
_cell.angle_beta   90.00
_cell.angle_gamma   90.00
#
_symmetry.space_group_name_H-M   'P 1'
#
loop_
_entity.id
_entity.type
_entity.pdbx_description
1 polymer ?
#
loop_
_entity_poly.entity_id
_entity_poly.type
_entity_poly.pdbx_seq_one_letter_code
_entity_poly.pdbx_strand_id
1 'polypeptide(L)'
;MFSRNLAFITGINNYTNGISPLNTAVNDAKKLAEILREKHDYEVWECLDEVATLSNFHKFLSHTLPEQVTENDRLLFYFAGHGVALNGDDGPAGYLIPQDALLGDTNSYLPMTKLHDALSQLPCRHFLGILDCCFAGAFKWSNTRDLLTSPEVIHQERYDRFITDPAWQIITSSASDQKALDNFNLDSVRGQVGNHSPFAAALLEALEGAADIYPPAKNGKPPGDGVITATELYLHLRDRVEIPTEKCRIRQTPGIWCLNKHDKGEYIFLSPGHELNLPPAPPLDESQNPYRGLKSFDEKHSSLFFGRTLLVEKLEDFVKANPLTVVLGASGSGKSSLVKAGLIPKLRQSQTEKWCILLPIRPGETPLEPLNNVLTEAKLPRVEPQNPQHNLAMSIDVWAKNNPNSKLLLFIDQSEEIITLCQNLDERQEFFQQILTAINAHGDKLRVVLSLRSDFEPQICDVGLKLAPEVLNQLGTTVLINLWQSGRFIVPAMTRGELREAIEKPAQARVMYFQPHELVEKLIDEVADMPGALPLLSFALSELFLKYLRRQREAQYRGITIDRALTQADYMELGGVMRSLTQRADKEYDLLVQENPAYDQVIRHVMLRMVALGGGELARRRVPLSELEYPPEKNSLVKEVIERFSTARLLVKGLDSEGNPDVEPAHDALVRGWQRLLEWKHLEEENLLLQRRLTPAAQEWKSQQQAKFLWHANPRLDLLKKVLNSDDNWLNQVEAEFVQRSVRQKSINTRRNWGVAIAVMLGLGTGLVLSTYFGLQSRKRAINSDLLAQAANIKYYLSLKPTTEELLQAIESTAKTQDHQKSLQPRVINEVNSSLLAALDKVRERNLLQGHTSFVTDIAFSPDGKQILSGSKDRTVRLWDTETGQLIHTLEGHTSLVNGIAFSPDGKQIISGSWDNTVRLWDTETGQLIHTLEGHTSSVTDIAFSPDGKQIISGSRDNTVRLWDTETGQLIH
;
A
#
# COMPACT_ATOMS: atom_id res chain seq x y z
N MET A 1 21.53 -36.63 -15.93
CA MET A 1 22.85 -36.93 -15.33
C MET A 1 23.92 -36.21 -16.12
N PHE A 2 24.97 -35.72 -15.45
CA PHE A 2 26.12 -35.11 -16.10
C PHE A 2 26.96 -36.18 -16.81
N SER A 3 27.59 -35.80 -17.92
CA SER A 3 28.43 -36.74 -18.69
C SER A 3 29.80 -36.93 -18.04
N ARG A 4 30.42 -35.83 -17.59
CA ARG A 4 31.70 -35.84 -16.88
C ARG A 4 31.75 -34.74 -15.81
N ASN A 5 32.58 -34.97 -14.80
CA ASN A 5 32.91 -33.99 -13.76
C ASN A 5 34.35 -33.56 -13.98
N LEU A 6 34.56 -32.30 -14.32
CA LEU A 6 35.86 -31.77 -14.68
C LEU A 6 36.32 -30.77 -13.61
N ALA A 7 37.59 -30.79 -13.23
CA ALA A 7 38.15 -29.83 -12.31
C ALA A 7 39.51 -29.30 -12.78
N PHE A 8 39.69 -27.99 -12.71
CA PHE A 8 40.97 -27.34 -12.91
C PHE A 8 41.43 -26.71 -11.61
N ILE A 9 42.55 -27.20 -11.07
CA ILE A 9 43.02 -26.86 -9.73
C ILE A 9 44.42 -26.28 -9.81
N THR A 10 44.55 -25.04 -9.35
CA THR A 10 45.81 -24.29 -9.34
C THR A 10 46.29 -24.07 -7.91
N GLY A 11 47.58 -24.31 -7.67
CA GLY A 11 48.26 -23.97 -6.41
C GLY A 11 49.66 -23.42 -6.69
N ILE A 12 49.95 -22.21 -6.20
CA ILE A 12 51.24 -21.52 -6.45
C ILE A 12 51.88 -21.09 -5.14
N ASN A 13 52.98 -21.75 -4.78
CA ASN A 13 53.85 -21.43 -3.65
C ASN A 13 55.08 -20.64 -4.11
N ASN A 14 55.72 -21.07 -5.20
CA ASN A 14 57.06 -20.65 -5.55
C ASN A 14 57.08 -19.66 -6.72
N TYR A 15 57.16 -18.35 -6.44
CA TYR A 15 57.25 -17.29 -7.46
C TYR A 15 58.71 -16.95 -7.79
N THR A 16 59.00 -16.58 -9.04
CA THR A 16 60.39 -16.44 -9.55
C THR A 16 60.90 -14.99 -9.66
N ASN A 17 60.03 -13.98 -9.61
CA ASN A 17 60.35 -12.61 -10.03
C ASN A 17 60.03 -11.53 -8.97
N GLY A 18 60.50 -11.74 -7.74
CA GLY A 18 60.40 -10.75 -6.65
C GLY A 18 59.09 -10.75 -5.87
N ILE A 19 58.19 -11.70 -6.15
CA ILE A 19 56.95 -11.92 -5.40
C ILE A 19 57.22 -12.90 -4.26
N SER A 20 56.77 -12.58 -3.04
CA SER A 20 56.99 -13.39 -1.85
C SER A 20 56.35 -14.79 -1.98
N PRO A 21 57.04 -15.89 -1.63
CA PRO A 21 56.48 -17.23 -1.73
C PRO A 21 55.34 -17.48 -0.74
N LEU A 22 54.46 -18.41 -1.08
CA LEU A 22 53.44 -18.96 -0.19
C LEU A 22 53.84 -20.37 0.28
N ASN A 23 53.26 -20.80 1.39
CA ASN A 23 53.62 -22.08 2.01
C ASN A 23 52.52 -23.15 1.91
N THR A 24 51.26 -22.77 1.65
CA THR A 24 50.11 -23.70 1.71
C THR A 24 49.46 -24.00 0.36
N ALA A 25 49.52 -23.09 -0.61
CA ALA A 25 48.70 -23.16 -1.83
C ALA A 25 48.87 -24.45 -2.65
N VAL A 26 50.09 -24.97 -2.78
CA VAL A 26 50.34 -26.25 -3.46
C VAL A 26 49.79 -27.44 -2.67
N ASN A 27 49.90 -27.42 -1.34
CA ASN A 27 49.35 -28.48 -0.49
C ASN A 27 47.82 -28.45 -0.49
N ASP A 28 47.23 -27.26 -0.48
CA ASP A 28 45.79 -27.02 -0.59
C ASP A 28 45.25 -27.61 -1.91
N ALA A 29 45.88 -27.25 -3.04
CA ALA A 29 45.53 -27.76 -4.37
C ALA A 29 45.66 -29.29 -4.47
N LYS A 30 46.76 -29.88 -4.00
CA LYS A 30 46.97 -31.34 -4.06
C LYS A 30 45.92 -32.09 -3.25
N LYS A 31 45.62 -31.63 -2.03
CA LYS A 31 44.65 -32.32 -1.18
C LYS A 31 43.22 -32.19 -1.72
N LEU A 32 42.88 -31.03 -2.30
CA LEU A 32 41.60 -30.86 -2.98
C LEU A 32 41.49 -31.78 -4.21
N ALA A 33 42.55 -31.90 -5.01
CA ALA A 33 42.60 -32.80 -6.16
C ALA A 33 42.38 -34.27 -5.76
N GLU A 34 43.00 -34.71 -4.66
CA GLU A 34 42.82 -36.05 -4.09
C GLU A 34 41.36 -36.30 -3.70
N ILE A 35 40.74 -35.40 -2.92
CA ILE A 35 39.35 -35.52 -2.49
C ILE A 35 38.39 -35.56 -3.69
N LEU A 36 38.59 -34.69 -4.68
CA LEU A 36 37.72 -34.62 -5.84
C LEU A 36 37.81 -35.88 -6.72
N ARG A 37 39.00 -36.48 -6.87
CA ARG A 37 39.16 -37.76 -7.59
C ARG A 37 38.54 -38.92 -6.84
N GLU A 38 38.87 -39.06 -5.56
CA GLU A 38 38.54 -40.26 -4.78
C GLU A 38 37.08 -40.29 -4.31
N LYS A 39 36.53 -39.13 -3.95
CA LYS A 39 35.20 -39.03 -3.29
C LYS A 39 34.11 -38.46 -4.18
N HIS A 40 34.45 -37.71 -5.22
CA HIS A 40 33.47 -36.99 -6.06
C HIS A 40 33.54 -37.30 -7.56
N ASP A 41 34.42 -38.24 -7.95
CA ASP A 41 34.58 -38.73 -9.33
C ASP A 41 34.85 -37.61 -10.34
N TYR A 42 35.83 -36.74 -10.04
CA TYR A 42 36.29 -35.69 -10.95
C TYR A 42 37.55 -36.11 -11.72
N GLU A 43 37.57 -35.76 -13.01
CA GLU A 43 38.79 -35.66 -13.81
C GLU A 43 39.48 -34.33 -13.49
N VAL A 44 40.66 -34.39 -12.86
CA VAL A 44 41.34 -33.21 -12.32
C VAL A 44 42.61 -32.87 -13.09
N TRP A 45 42.68 -31.65 -13.64
CA TRP A 45 43.91 -31.02 -14.13
C TRP A 45 44.58 -30.20 -13.02
N GLU A 46 45.78 -30.61 -12.64
CA GLU A 46 46.59 -29.90 -11.65
C GLU A 46 47.57 -28.95 -12.35
N CYS A 47 47.57 -27.68 -11.93
CA CYS A 47 48.45 -26.64 -12.43
C CYS A 47 49.23 -26.03 -11.26
N LEU A 48 50.42 -26.58 -10.98
CA LEU A 48 51.18 -26.28 -9.76
C LEU A 48 52.50 -25.57 -10.07
N ASP A 49 52.85 -24.56 -9.26
CA ASP A 49 54.12 -23.81 -9.31
C ASP A 49 54.59 -23.51 -10.75
N GLU A 50 55.69 -24.12 -11.21
CA GLU A 50 56.37 -23.86 -12.49
C GLU A 50 55.47 -24.08 -13.72
N VAL A 51 54.36 -24.83 -13.55
CA VAL A 51 53.37 -25.04 -14.61
C VAL A 51 52.36 -23.89 -14.68
N ALA A 52 52.13 -23.17 -13.58
CA ALA A 52 51.12 -22.11 -13.46
C ALA A 52 51.59 -20.75 -14.00
N THR A 53 52.12 -20.74 -15.23
CA THR A 53 52.58 -19.54 -15.94
C THR A 53 51.45 -18.82 -16.66
N LEU A 54 51.60 -17.51 -16.93
CA LEU A 54 50.60 -16.73 -17.66
C LEU A 54 50.30 -17.32 -19.05
N SER A 55 51.34 -17.80 -19.74
CA SER A 55 51.21 -18.45 -21.05
C SER A 55 50.37 -19.72 -20.97
N ASN A 56 50.56 -20.53 -19.93
CA ASN A 56 49.78 -21.76 -19.75
C ASN A 56 48.32 -21.46 -19.37
N PHE A 57 48.06 -20.45 -18.54
CA PHE A 57 46.70 -19.98 -18.31
C PHE A 57 46.01 -19.51 -19.59
N HIS A 58 46.70 -18.71 -20.41
CA HIS A 58 46.15 -18.26 -21.69
C HIS A 58 45.85 -19.42 -22.63
N LYS A 59 46.78 -20.36 -22.80
CA LYS A 59 46.56 -21.56 -23.62
C LYS A 59 45.39 -22.39 -23.10
N PHE A 60 45.29 -22.56 -21.79
CA PHE A 60 44.21 -23.31 -21.17
C PHE A 60 42.84 -22.67 -21.41
N LEU A 61 42.71 -21.36 -21.12
CA LEU A 61 41.45 -20.63 -21.23
C LEU A 61 40.98 -20.43 -22.67
N SER A 62 41.90 -20.25 -23.62
CA SER A 62 41.56 -19.97 -25.03
C SER A 62 41.43 -21.21 -25.93
N HIS A 63 42.07 -22.32 -25.56
CA HIS A 63 42.09 -23.54 -26.39
C HIS A 63 41.63 -24.77 -25.62
N THR A 64 42.33 -25.15 -24.54
CA THR A 64 42.08 -26.43 -23.86
C THR A 64 40.67 -26.52 -23.29
N LEU A 65 40.21 -25.48 -22.60
CA LEU A 65 38.92 -25.49 -21.90
C LEU A 65 37.73 -25.45 -22.89
N PRO A 66 37.69 -24.55 -23.91
CA PRO A 66 36.61 -24.55 -24.89
C PRO A 66 36.55 -25.81 -25.77
N GLU A 67 37.69 -26.45 -26.05
CA GLU A 67 37.74 -27.67 -26.89
C GLU A 67 37.29 -28.93 -26.13
N GLN A 68 37.42 -28.95 -24.80
CA GLN A 68 37.14 -30.16 -24.00
C GLN A 68 35.81 -30.13 -23.24
N VAL A 69 35.29 -28.95 -22.92
CA VAL A 69 34.06 -28.78 -22.14
C VAL A 69 32.83 -28.77 -23.06
N THR A 70 31.83 -29.59 -22.73
CA THR A 70 30.55 -29.69 -23.46
C THR A 70 29.37 -29.28 -22.58
N GLU A 71 28.17 -29.17 -23.17
CA GLU A 71 26.96 -28.70 -22.48
C GLU A 71 26.56 -29.54 -21.26
N ASN A 72 26.79 -30.86 -21.32
CA ASN A 72 26.40 -31.80 -20.26
C ASN A 72 27.51 -32.08 -19.23
N ASP A 73 28.64 -31.38 -19.31
CA ASP A 73 29.70 -31.48 -18.31
C ASP A 73 29.45 -30.50 -17.15
N ARG A 74 30.02 -30.81 -15.98
CA ARG A 74 30.17 -29.84 -14.88
C ARG A 74 31.64 -29.52 -14.65
N LEU A 75 31.95 -28.26 -14.38
CA LEU A 75 33.31 -27.76 -14.23
C LEU A 75 33.51 -27.09 -12.86
N LEU A 76 34.57 -27.50 -12.17
CA LEU A 76 35.09 -26.84 -10.97
C LEU A 76 36.40 -26.12 -11.30
N PHE A 77 36.51 -24.84 -10.95
CA PHE A 77 37.74 -24.07 -11.08
C PHE A 77 38.21 -23.65 -9.69
N TYR A 78 39.40 -24.09 -9.28
CA TYR A 78 40.01 -23.71 -8.01
C TYR A 78 41.34 -22.98 -8.24
N PHE A 79 41.51 -21.84 -7.58
CA PHE A 79 42.77 -21.10 -7.57
C PHE A 79 43.22 -20.79 -6.14
N ALA A 80 44.42 -21.27 -5.78
CA ALA A 80 45.13 -20.86 -4.58
C ALA A 80 46.46 -20.20 -4.96
N GLY A 81 46.63 -18.94 -4.56
CA GLY A 81 47.80 -18.14 -4.89
C GLY A 81 47.64 -16.68 -4.47
N HIS A 82 48.54 -15.82 -4.93
CA HIS A 82 48.42 -14.37 -4.76
C HIS A 82 47.34 -13.78 -5.67
N GLY A 83 46.65 -12.78 -5.15
CA GLY A 83 45.68 -11.97 -5.88
C GLY A 83 45.81 -10.51 -5.44
N VAL A 84 45.59 -9.58 -6.36
CA VAL A 84 45.72 -8.13 -6.13
C VAL A 84 44.56 -7.37 -6.74
N ALA A 85 44.22 -6.22 -6.16
CA ALA A 85 43.24 -5.27 -6.70
C ALA A 85 43.93 -3.93 -6.97
N LEU A 86 43.80 -3.42 -8.19
CA LEU A 86 44.44 -2.17 -8.66
C LEU A 86 43.37 -1.16 -9.06
N ASN A 87 43.55 0.13 -8.77
CA ASN A 87 42.58 1.16 -9.16
C ASN A 87 42.50 1.28 -10.71
N GLY A 88 41.32 1.09 -11.28
CA GLY A 88 40.99 1.32 -12.68
C GLY A 88 39.88 2.37 -12.85
N ASP A 89 39.58 2.74 -14.10
CA ASP A 89 38.66 3.83 -14.44
C ASP A 89 37.22 3.61 -13.92
N ASP A 90 36.79 2.35 -13.75
CA ASP A 90 35.46 1.96 -13.24
C ASP A 90 35.51 1.40 -11.79
N GLY A 91 36.63 1.55 -11.09
CA GLY A 91 36.88 1.00 -9.74
C GLY A 91 38.03 -0.02 -9.70
N PRO A 92 38.24 -0.72 -8.56
CA PRO A 92 39.35 -1.66 -8.42
C PRO A 92 39.21 -2.86 -9.39
N ALA A 93 40.22 -3.08 -10.23
CA ALA A 93 40.37 -4.23 -11.12
C ALA A 93 41.17 -5.35 -10.44
N GLY A 94 40.58 -6.54 -10.35
CA GLY A 94 41.19 -7.73 -9.75
C GLY A 94 42.10 -8.51 -10.71
N TYR A 95 43.22 -9.02 -10.19
CA TYR A 95 44.17 -9.84 -10.91
C TYR A 95 44.56 -11.08 -10.11
N LEU A 96 44.64 -12.22 -10.79
CA LEU A 96 45.32 -13.41 -10.29
C LEU A 96 46.81 -13.31 -10.69
N ILE A 97 47.70 -13.78 -9.81
CA ILE A 97 49.15 -13.70 -10.02
C ILE A 97 49.68 -15.07 -10.48
N PRO A 98 50.08 -15.23 -11.76
CA PRO A 98 50.81 -16.40 -12.24
C PRO A 98 52.18 -16.56 -11.57
N GLN A 99 52.77 -17.73 -11.70
CA GLN A 99 54.05 -18.05 -11.08
C GLN A 99 55.24 -17.25 -11.64
N ASP A 100 55.19 -16.94 -12.93
CA ASP A 100 56.18 -16.17 -13.69
C ASP A 100 55.92 -14.65 -13.67
N ALA A 101 54.93 -14.20 -12.89
CA ALA A 101 54.55 -12.81 -12.78
C ALA A 101 55.68 -11.93 -12.20
N LEU A 102 55.89 -10.76 -12.79
CA LEU A 102 56.88 -9.76 -12.38
C LEU A 102 56.25 -8.79 -11.37
N LEU A 103 56.93 -8.58 -10.24
CA LEU A 103 56.46 -7.63 -9.21
C LEU A 103 56.28 -6.22 -9.81
N GLY A 104 55.07 -5.67 -9.75
CA GLY A 104 54.72 -4.35 -10.27
C GLY A 104 54.40 -4.25 -11.77
N ASP A 105 54.57 -5.32 -12.57
CA ASP A 105 54.20 -5.32 -14.00
C ASP A 105 52.86 -6.01 -14.23
N THR A 106 51.82 -5.21 -14.43
CA THR A 106 50.45 -5.68 -14.63
C THR A 106 50.25 -6.48 -15.91
N ASN A 107 51.14 -6.37 -16.91
CA ASN A 107 51.07 -7.17 -18.13
C ASN A 107 51.41 -8.65 -17.89
N SER A 108 52.12 -8.92 -16.80
CA SER A 108 52.47 -10.27 -16.38
C SER A 108 51.40 -10.94 -15.50
N TYR A 109 50.31 -10.23 -15.18
CA TYR A 109 49.23 -10.72 -14.33
C TYR A 109 48.06 -11.22 -15.19
N LEU A 110 47.25 -12.13 -14.63
CA LEU A 110 46.04 -12.60 -15.28
C LEU A 110 44.85 -11.74 -14.82
N PRO A 111 44.27 -10.88 -15.68
CA PRO A 111 43.11 -10.08 -15.30
C PRO A 111 41.92 -11.00 -15.04
N MET A 112 41.25 -10.82 -13.89
CA MET A 112 40.06 -11.61 -13.57
C MET A 112 38.89 -11.34 -14.54
N THR A 113 38.87 -10.20 -15.23
CA THR A 113 37.93 -9.91 -16.33
C THR A 113 38.15 -10.85 -17.52
N LYS A 114 39.41 -11.08 -17.92
CA LYS A 114 39.72 -12.06 -18.98
C LYS A 114 39.37 -13.48 -18.56
N LEU A 115 39.59 -13.82 -17.29
CA LEU A 115 39.14 -15.10 -16.74
C LEU A 115 37.61 -15.21 -16.82
N HIS A 116 36.88 -14.18 -16.40
CA HIS A 116 35.43 -14.13 -16.49
C HIS A 116 34.90 -14.28 -17.91
N ASP A 117 35.46 -13.54 -18.87
CA ASP A 117 35.03 -13.55 -20.25
C ASP A 117 35.27 -14.92 -20.90
N ALA A 118 36.42 -15.54 -20.62
CA ALA A 118 36.75 -16.87 -21.12
C ALA A 118 35.83 -17.94 -20.50
N LEU A 119 35.60 -17.89 -19.19
CA LEU A 119 34.72 -18.82 -18.52
C LEU A 119 33.28 -18.63 -19.00
N SER A 120 32.74 -17.42 -19.06
CA SER A 120 31.34 -17.14 -19.43
C SER A 120 30.93 -17.57 -20.85
N GLN A 121 31.90 -17.97 -21.68
CA GLN A 121 31.68 -18.50 -23.02
C GLN A 121 31.59 -20.03 -23.08
N LEU A 122 31.90 -20.74 -21.99
CA LEU A 122 31.87 -22.21 -21.99
C LEU A 122 30.42 -22.70 -22.11
N PRO A 123 30.21 -23.82 -22.84
CA PRO A 123 28.89 -24.37 -23.03
C PRO A 123 28.36 -25.12 -21.80
N CYS A 124 29.19 -25.42 -20.80
CA CYS A 124 28.80 -26.27 -19.68
C CYS A 124 27.64 -25.72 -18.87
N ARG A 125 26.71 -26.60 -18.53
CA ARG A 125 25.55 -26.25 -17.72
C ARG A 125 25.93 -25.87 -16.29
N HIS A 126 26.89 -26.57 -15.68
CA HIS A 126 27.28 -26.38 -14.28
C HIS A 126 28.72 -25.89 -14.13
N PHE A 127 28.91 -24.81 -13.40
CA PHE A 127 30.22 -24.24 -13.09
C PHE A 127 30.31 -23.78 -11.63
N LEU A 128 31.39 -24.14 -10.93
CA LEU A 128 31.74 -23.61 -9.61
C LEU A 128 33.18 -23.07 -9.62
N GLY A 129 33.32 -21.77 -9.46
CA GLY A 129 34.61 -21.12 -9.22
C GLY A 129 34.89 -20.99 -7.72
N ILE A 130 36.11 -21.31 -7.28
CA ILE A 130 36.56 -21.11 -5.90
C ILE A 130 37.91 -20.38 -5.93
N LEU A 131 37.93 -19.16 -5.41
CA LEU A 131 39.13 -18.32 -5.38
C LEU A 131 39.63 -18.18 -3.93
N ASP A 132 40.69 -18.93 -3.61
CA ASP A 132 41.44 -18.80 -2.36
C ASP A 132 42.63 -17.83 -2.55
N CYS A 133 42.31 -16.55 -2.74
CA CYS A 133 43.32 -15.49 -2.86
C CYS A 133 42.96 -14.19 -2.14
N CYS A 134 43.97 -13.40 -1.81
CA CYS A 134 43.77 -12.05 -1.29
C CYS A 134 43.03 -11.19 -2.33
N PHE A 135 42.15 -10.29 -1.87
CA PHE A 135 41.35 -9.40 -2.72
C PHE A 135 40.42 -10.10 -3.75
N ALA A 136 40.13 -11.39 -3.58
CA ALA A 136 39.16 -12.10 -4.40
C ALA A 136 37.77 -11.40 -4.42
N GLY A 137 37.41 -10.74 -3.32
CA GLY A 137 36.18 -9.97 -3.21
C GLY A 137 36.14 -8.66 -3.99
N ALA A 138 37.28 -8.09 -4.43
CA ALA A 138 37.30 -6.84 -5.19
C ALA A 138 36.61 -6.94 -6.56
N PHE A 139 36.19 -8.15 -6.95
CA PHE A 139 35.55 -8.47 -8.21
C PHE A 139 34.02 -8.52 -8.10
N LYS A 140 33.31 -7.77 -8.97
CA LYS A 140 31.83 -7.75 -9.02
C LYS A 140 31.33 -8.68 -10.13
N TRP A 141 31.13 -9.97 -9.81
CA TRP A 141 30.59 -10.95 -10.77
C TRP A 141 29.07 -10.98 -10.89
N SER A 142 28.37 -10.32 -9.96
CA SER A 142 26.91 -10.14 -10.02
C SER A 142 26.51 -8.76 -9.50
N ASN A 143 25.29 -8.33 -9.86
CA ASN A 143 24.65 -7.15 -9.28
C ASN A 143 23.88 -7.47 -7.99
N THR A 144 23.83 -8.73 -7.57
CA THR A 144 23.01 -9.24 -6.47
C THR A 144 23.91 -9.86 -5.40
N ARG A 145 24.14 -9.12 -4.31
CA ARG A 145 24.62 -9.69 -3.04
C ARG A 145 23.43 -10.36 -2.37
N ASP A 146 23.09 -11.59 -2.74
CA ASP A 146 22.02 -12.31 -2.05
C ASP A 146 22.55 -13.03 -0.82
N LEU A 147 22.01 -12.64 0.34
CA LEU A 147 22.03 -13.43 1.57
C LEU A 147 21.23 -14.72 1.32
N LEU A 148 21.92 -15.76 0.86
CA LEU A 148 21.33 -17.07 0.66
C LEU A 148 21.00 -17.69 2.03
N THR A 149 19.72 -17.90 2.29
CA THR A 149 19.23 -18.74 3.38
C THR A 149 19.20 -20.19 2.91
N SER A 150 19.92 -21.09 3.58
CA SER A 150 19.88 -22.53 3.29
C SER A 150 18.45 -23.05 3.38
N PRO A 151 17.98 -23.87 2.44
CA PRO A 151 16.78 -24.66 2.64
C PRO A 151 16.98 -25.63 3.82
N GLU A 152 15.94 -25.85 4.64
CA GLU A 152 16.01 -26.83 5.75
C GLU A 152 15.95 -28.30 5.27
N VAL A 153 15.43 -28.54 4.06
CA VAL A 153 15.30 -29.88 3.42
C VAL A 153 15.33 -29.72 1.89
N ILE A 154 16.16 -30.49 1.18
CA ILE A 154 16.10 -30.58 -0.28
C ILE A 154 15.07 -31.65 -0.68
N HIS A 155 14.12 -31.27 -1.54
CA HIS A 155 13.12 -32.19 -2.09
C HIS A 155 13.58 -32.73 -3.45
N GLN A 156 13.11 -33.92 -3.81
CA GLN A 156 13.46 -34.57 -5.09
C GLN A 156 13.25 -33.64 -6.29
N GLU A 157 12.11 -32.96 -6.38
CA GLU A 157 11.79 -32.06 -7.48
C GLU A 157 12.72 -30.84 -7.54
N ARG A 158 13.23 -30.38 -6.39
CA ARG A 158 14.21 -29.29 -6.33
C ARG A 158 15.59 -29.79 -6.77
N TYR A 159 16.00 -30.97 -6.31
CA TYR A 159 17.25 -31.60 -6.71
C TYR A 159 17.28 -31.88 -8.22
N ASP A 160 16.21 -32.45 -8.77
CA ASP A 160 16.09 -32.73 -10.20
C ASP A 160 16.23 -31.46 -11.04
N ARG A 161 15.68 -30.34 -10.54
CA ARG A 161 15.89 -29.01 -11.15
C ARG A 161 17.34 -28.55 -11.02
N PHE A 162 17.93 -28.62 -9.82
CA PHE A 162 19.32 -28.21 -9.60
C PHE A 162 20.26 -28.91 -10.55
N ILE A 163 20.07 -30.21 -10.82
CA ILE A 163 20.89 -30.94 -11.77
C ILE A 163 20.47 -30.76 -13.23
N THR A 164 19.39 -30.03 -13.56
CA THR A 164 18.87 -29.90 -14.93
C THR A 164 19.01 -28.47 -15.48
N ASP A 165 18.91 -27.47 -14.62
CA ASP A 165 19.05 -26.04 -14.97
C ASP A 165 20.53 -25.61 -14.94
N PRO A 166 20.93 -24.58 -15.71
CA PRO A 166 22.26 -24.00 -15.61
C PRO A 166 22.53 -23.37 -14.24
N ALA A 167 23.68 -23.73 -13.65
CA ALA A 167 24.13 -23.26 -12.34
C ALA A 167 25.57 -22.77 -12.43
N TRP A 168 25.79 -21.45 -12.31
CA TRP A 168 27.14 -20.88 -12.30
C TRP A 168 27.34 -20.02 -11.06
N GLN A 169 28.19 -20.49 -10.17
CA GLN A 169 28.43 -19.89 -8.88
C GLN A 169 29.92 -19.71 -8.63
N ILE A 170 30.26 -18.70 -7.85
CA ILE A 170 31.66 -18.42 -7.50
C ILE A 170 31.76 -18.09 -6.02
N ILE A 171 32.65 -18.79 -5.31
CA ILE A 171 32.96 -18.59 -3.90
C ILE A 171 34.34 -17.93 -3.77
N THR A 172 34.42 -16.83 -3.02
CA THR A 172 35.66 -16.10 -2.76
C THR A 172 36.06 -16.22 -1.30
N SER A 173 37.36 -16.31 -0.99
CA SER A 173 37.85 -16.40 0.39
C SER A 173 37.82 -15.06 1.17
N SER A 174 37.49 -13.95 0.51
CA SER A 174 37.38 -12.61 1.10
C SER A 174 36.29 -11.74 0.44
N ALA A 175 35.75 -10.77 1.21
CA ALA A 175 34.71 -9.82 0.81
C ALA A 175 35.30 -8.53 0.22
N SER A 176 34.47 -7.76 -0.51
CA SER A 176 34.91 -6.64 -1.35
C SER A 176 35.20 -5.33 -0.60
N ASP A 177 34.83 -5.20 0.68
CA ASP A 177 34.70 -3.91 1.39
C ASP A 177 35.56 -3.76 2.66
N GLN A 178 36.66 -4.52 2.77
CA GLN A 178 37.73 -4.15 3.69
C GLN A 178 38.56 -3.02 3.07
N LYS A 179 38.52 -1.83 3.70
CA LYS A 179 39.08 -0.55 3.21
C LYS A 179 40.29 -0.74 2.29
N ALA A 180 40.18 -0.23 1.07
CA ALA A 180 41.32 0.11 0.24
C ALA A 180 42.20 1.12 0.99
N LEU A 181 43.14 0.59 1.78
CA LEU A 181 44.34 1.30 2.20
C LEU A 181 45.37 0.94 1.15
N ASP A 182 45.49 1.82 0.17
CA ASP A 182 46.60 1.81 -0.78
C ASP A 182 47.92 1.79 0.01
N ASN A 183 48.54 0.63 0.05
CA ASN A 183 49.97 0.47 -0.14
C ASN A 183 50.25 -1.00 -0.45
N PHE A 184 50.74 -1.26 -1.66
CA PHE A 184 51.20 -2.57 -2.11
C PHE A 184 52.17 -3.18 -1.09
N ASN A 185 51.67 -4.10 -0.27
CA ASN A 185 52.49 -5.05 0.47
C ASN A 185 51.92 -6.44 0.16
N LEU A 186 52.59 -7.16 -0.73
CA LEU A 186 52.33 -8.58 -1.02
C LEU A 186 52.76 -9.51 0.15
N ASP A 187 53.23 -8.94 1.25
CA ASP A 187 53.72 -9.63 2.45
C ASP A 187 52.60 -10.09 3.41
N SER A 188 51.39 -10.36 2.90
CA SER A 188 50.30 -10.86 3.75
C SER A 188 50.58 -12.31 4.17
N VAL A 189 51.11 -12.49 5.39
CA VAL A 189 51.26 -13.81 6.01
C VAL A 189 49.85 -14.37 6.25
N ARG A 190 49.44 -15.37 5.47
CA ARG A 190 48.21 -16.14 5.75
C ARG A 190 48.44 -16.96 7.02
N GLY A 191 47.45 -16.97 7.91
CA GLY A 191 47.41 -17.96 9.00
C GLY A 191 47.46 -19.38 8.43
N GLN A 192 47.86 -20.36 9.24
CA GLN A 192 47.94 -21.77 8.84
C GLN A 192 47.18 -22.64 9.84
N VAL A 193 46.42 -23.61 9.33
CA VAL A 193 45.79 -24.67 10.12
C VAL A 193 46.42 -25.99 9.65
N GLY A 194 47.36 -26.52 10.44
CA GLY A 194 48.20 -27.64 9.99
C GLY A 194 49.04 -27.24 8.76
N ASN A 195 48.89 -27.99 7.66
CA ASN A 195 49.60 -27.74 6.40
C ASN A 195 48.78 -26.92 5.37
N HIS A 196 47.62 -26.38 5.78
CA HIS A 196 46.64 -25.78 4.88
C HIS A 196 46.29 -24.33 5.26
N SER A 197 45.79 -23.57 4.27
CA SER A 197 45.14 -22.28 4.55
C SER A 197 43.86 -22.50 5.38
N PRO A 198 43.43 -21.55 6.26
CA PRO A 198 42.19 -21.70 7.02
C PRO A 198 40.95 -21.91 6.14
N PHE A 199 40.91 -21.21 5.00
CA PHE A 199 39.85 -21.35 4.02
C PHE A 199 39.88 -22.72 3.33
N ALA A 200 41.05 -23.17 2.88
CA ALA A 200 41.23 -24.48 2.27
C ALA A 200 40.92 -25.60 3.26
N ALA A 201 41.36 -25.51 4.51
CA ALA A 201 41.05 -26.50 5.55
C ALA A 201 39.53 -26.65 5.74
N ALA A 202 38.79 -25.54 5.83
CA ALA A 202 37.33 -25.56 5.93
C ALA A 202 36.66 -26.11 4.65
N LEU A 203 37.20 -25.81 3.46
CA LEU A 203 36.71 -26.34 2.19
C LEU A 203 36.87 -27.86 2.10
N LEU A 204 38.05 -28.36 2.48
CA LEU A 204 38.34 -29.79 2.49
C LEU A 204 37.39 -30.52 3.44
N GLU A 205 37.21 -30.01 4.66
CA GLU A 205 36.26 -30.57 5.64
C GLU A 205 34.82 -30.58 5.12
N ALA A 206 34.38 -29.48 4.48
CA ALA A 206 33.05 -29.37 3.89
C ALA A 206 32.81 -30.44 2.81
N LEU A 207 33.76 -30.63 1.88
CA LEU A 207 33.67 -31.61 0.80
C LEU A 207 33.77 -33.07 1.28
N GLU A 208 34.25 -33.30 2.51
CA GLU A 208 34.19 -34.62 3.17
C GLU A 208 32.84 -34.91 3.82
N GLY A 209 31.88 -33.98 3.78
CA GLY A 209 30.52 -34.15 4.28
C GLY A 209 30.15 -33.21 5.42
N ALA A 210 31.08 -32.41 5.97
CA ALA A 210 30.78 -31.56 7.12
C ALA A 210 29.88 -30.36 6.82
N ALA A 211 29.63 -30.07 5.53
CA ALA A 211 28.66 -29.07 5.10
C ALA A 211 27.24 -29.63 4.96
N ASP A 212 27.07 -30.95 4.88
CA ASP A 212 25.77 -31.63 4.80
C ASP A 212 25.16 -31.78 6.21
N ILE A 213 24.69 -30.66 6.76
CA ILE A 213 24.16 -30.59 8.14
C ILE A 213 22.63 -30.50 8.21
N TYR A 214 21.97 -30.33 7.06
CA TYR A 214 20.52 -30.21 6.94
C TYR A 214 19.93 -31.38 6.14
N PRO A 215 18.83 -31.99 6.61
CA PRO A 215 18.14 -31.72 7.88
C PRO A 215 18.99 -32.13 9.10
N PRO A 216 18.76 -31.51 10.28
CA PRO A 216 19.46 -31.87 11.50
C PRO A 216 19.17 -33.31 11.92
N ALA A 217 20.13 -33.94 12.59
CA ALA A 217 20.04 -35.32 13.06
C ALA A 217 18.76 -35.59 13.85
N LYS A 218 18.01 -36.63 13.48
CA LYS A 218 16.73 -36.98 14.13
C LYS A 218 16.54 -38.49 14.21
N ASN A 219 16.08 -38.98 15.36
CA ASN A 219 15.72 -40.38 15.59
C ASN A 219 16.78 -41.41 15.17
N GLY A 220 18.06 -41.16 15.48
CA GLY A 220 19.16 -42.09 15.18
C GLY A 220 19.65 -42.07 13.72
N LYS A 221 19.12 -41.16 12.87
CA LYS A 221 19.71 -40.85 11.56
C LYS A 221 20.77 -39.75 11.70
N PRO A 222 21.92 -39.86 11.01
CA PRO A 222 22.90 -38.77 10.94
C PRO A 222 22.26 -37.50 10.33
N PRO A 223 22.81 -36.30 10.62
CA PRO A 223 22.39 -35.08 9.95
C PRO A 223 22.73 -35.15 8.45
N GLY A 224 22.01 -34.37 7.65
CA GLY A 224 22.24 -34.29 6.20
C GLY A 224 21.25 -35.07 5.34
N ASP A 225 21.07 -34.66 4.09
CA ASP A 225 20.24 -35.33 3.08
C ASP A 225 21.04 -35.97 1.94
N GLY A 226 22.37 -35.95 2.05
CA GLY A 226 23.29 -36.55 1.08
C GLY A 226 23.69 -35.58 -0.04
N VAL A 227 23.26 -34.32 0.01
CA VAL A 227 23.57 -33.30 -0.99
C VAL A 227 24.26 -32.12 -0.30
N ILE A 228 25.37 -31.66 -0.87
CA ILE A 228 26.04 -30.43 -0.45
C ILE A 228 25.83 -29.40 -1.56
N THR A 229 24.98 -28.43 -1.30
CA THR A 229 24.77 -27.30 -2.20
C THR A 229 25.90 -26.29 -2.12
N ALA A 230 26.09 -25.48 -3.16
CA ALA A 230 27.04 -24.37 -3.12
C ALA A 230 26.71 -23.36 -2.00
N THR A 231 25.43 -23.19 -1.65
CA THR A 231 25.01 -22.39 -0.50
C THR A 231 25.47 -23.00 0.81
N GLU A 232 25.24 -24.29 1.05
CA GLU A 232 25.71 -24.97 2.27
C GLU A 232 27.23 -24.95 2.38
N LEU A 233 27.91 -25.17 1.24
CA LEU A 233 29.36 -25.05 1.15
C LEU A 233 29.83 -23.65 1.57
N TYR A 234 29.20 -22.60 1.02
CA TYR A 234 29.49 -21.21 1.38
C TYR A 234 29.23 -20.91 2.86
N LEU A 235 28.07 -21.31 3.40
CA LEU A 235 27.71 -21.05 4.79
C LEU A 235 28.68 -21.74 5.75
N HIS A 236 29.06 -22.99 5.47
CA HIS A 236 30.08 -23.71 6.25
C HIS A 236 31.43 -22.96 6.22
N LEU A 237 31.87 -22.52 5.05
CA LEU A 237 33.12 -21.76 4.89
C LEU A 237 33.09 -20.46 5.67
N ARG A 238 31.99 -19.69 5.56
CA ARG A 238 31.80 -18.43 6.30
C ARG A 238 31.92 -18.67 7.80
N ASP A 239 31.15 -19.62 8.32
CA ASP A 239 31.05 -19.84 9.77
C ASP A 239 32.36 -20.39 10.38
N ARG A 240 33.14 -21.16 9.61
CA ARG A 240 34.45 -21.68 10.06
C ARG A 240 35.58 -20.66 9.97
N VAL A 241 35.54 -19.75 8.99
CA VAL A 241 36.61 -18.78 8.76
C VAL A 241 36.38 -17.46 9.53
N GLU A 242 35.13 -17.11 9.85
CA GLU A 242 34.74 -15.84 10.50
C GLU A 242 34.95 -15.82 12.05
N ILE A 243 35.72 -16.74 12.64
CA ILE A 243 35.88 -16.80 14.11
C ILE A 243 36.55 -15.51 14.65
N PRO A 244 35.89 -14.74 15.55
CA PRO A 244 36.49 -13.58 16.18
C PRO A 244 37.54 -14.04 17.19
N THR A 245 38.80 -13.62 17.01
CA THR A 245 39.79 -13.72 18.08
C THR A 245 40.14 -12.33 18.60
N GLU A 246 40.20 -12.17 19.92
CA GLU A 246 40.57 -10.90 20.59
C GLU A 246 41.96 -10.38 20.18
N LYS A 247 42.81 -11.23 19.57
CA LYS A 247 44.21 -10.94 19.27
C LYS A 247 44.50 -10.50 17.83
N CYS A 248 43.61 -10.65 16.86
CA CYS A 248 43.86 -10.24 15.47
C CYS A 248 42.59 -9.63 14.86
N ARG A 249 42.61 -8.31 14.59
CA ARG A 249 41.50 -7.56 13.97
C ARG A 249 41.37 -7.78 12.45
N ILE A 250 41.88 -8.88 11.91
CA ILE A 250 41.81 -9.19 10.46
C ILE A 250 40.79 -10.29 10.27
N ARG A 251 39.65 -9.97 9.65
CA ARG A 251 38.59 -10.92 9.31
C ARG A 251 38.80 -11.41 7.89
N GLN A 252 38.57 -12.69 7.60
CA GLN A 252 38.30 -13.16 6.25
C GLN A 252 36.79 -13.45 6.20
N THR A 253 36.06 -12.70 5.38
CA THR A 253 34.62 -12.92 5.19
C THR A 253 34.44 -13.49 3.80
N PRO A 254 34.16 -14.79 3.65
CA PRO A 254 33.90 -15.38 2.34
C PRO A 254 32.72 -14.71 1.63
N GLY A 255 32.72 -14.75 0.30
CA GLY A 255 31.61 -14.30 -0.55
C GLY A 255 31.12 -15.43 -1.47
N ILE A 256 29.86 -15.34 -1.91
CA ILE A 256 29.27 -16.19 -2.95
C ILE A 256 28.58 -15.31 -3.99
N TRP A 257 28.72 -15.65 -5.27
CA TRP A 257 28.23 -14.89 -6.41
C TRP A 257 27.56 -15.82 -7.42
N CYS A 258 26.31 -15.55 -7.80
CA CYS A 258 25.62 -16.23 -8.91
C CYS A 258 25.73 -15.37 -10.18
N LEU A 259 26.01 -15.97 -11.34
CA LEU A 259 26.11 -15.22 -12.60
C LEU A 259 24.73 -15.01 -13.25
N ASN A 260 24.48 -13.81 -13.78
CA ASN A 260 23.18 -13.36 -14.28
C ASN A 260 22.50 -14.26 -15.35
N LYS A 261 23.25 -15.10 -16.07
CA LYS A 261 22.70 -16.02 -17.09
C LYS A 261 22.39 -17.42 -16.56
N HIS A 262 22.81 -17.74 -15.34
CA HIS A 262 22.95 -19.11 -14.83
C HIS A 262 22.64 -19.22 -13.32
N ASP A 263 21.67 -18.44 -12.85
CA ASP A 263 21.15 -18.45 -11.48
C ASP A 263 19.97 -19.41 -11.29
N LYS A 264 19.69 -20.25 -12.30
CA LYS A 264 18.50 -21.10 -12.37
C LYS A 264 18.67 -22.43 -11.63
N GLY A 265 19.91 -22.92 -11.54
CA GLY A 265 20.26 -24.12 -10.77
C GLY A 265 21.17 -23.80 -9.58
N GLU A 266 21.58 -24.84 -8.87
CA GLU A 266 22.57 -24.77 -7.81
C GLU A 266 23.63 -25.82 -8.06
N TYR A 267 24.91 -25.45 -7.94
CA TYR A 267 26.00 -26.40 -8.02
C TYR A 267 25.95 -27.30 -6.79
N ILE A 268 26.02 -28.61 -6.99
CA ILE A 268 25.91 -29.60 -5.92
C ILE A 268 27.05 -30.61 -5.92
N PHE A 269 27.39 -31.10 -4.74
CA PHE A 269 28.16 -32.30 -4.51
C PHE A 269 27.29 -33.36 -3.84
N LEU A 270 27.62 -34.63 -4.02
CA LEU A 270 27.02 -35.71 -3.25
C LEU A 270 27.89 -35.96 -2.03
N SER A 271 27.27 -36.07 -0.86
CA SER A 271 27.99 -36.30 0.39
C SER A 271 28.63 -37.70 0.37
N PRO A 272 29.96 -37.83 0.54
CA PRO A 272 30.62 -39.13 0.44
C PRO A 272 30.07 -40.14 1.46
N GLY A 273 29.69 -41.33 0.98
CA GLY A 273 29.19 -42.40 1.84
C GLY A 273 27.76 -42.21 2.36
N HIS A 274 27.01 -41.20 1.89
CA HIS A 274 25.59 -41.03 2.18
C HIS A 274 24.74 -41.44 0.97
N GLU A 275 23.67 -42.21 1.20
CA GLU A 275 22.68 -42.51 0.16
C GLU A 275 21.77 -41.30 -0.07
N LEU A 276 21.58 -40.92 -1.33
CA LEU A 276 20.63 -39.89 -1.73
C LEU A 276 19.21 -40.31 -1.33
N ASN A 277 18.61 -39.63 -0.36
CA ASN A 277 17.31 -39.98 0.19
C ASN A 277 16.43 -38.73 0.35
N LEU A 278 16.05 -38.15 -0.79
CA LEU A 278 15.29 -36.92 -0.83
C LEU A 278 13.79 -37.20 -0.75
N PRO A 279 13.05 -36.58 0.19
CA PRO A 279 11.61 -36.72 0.22
C PRO A 279 10.97 -36.00 -0.98
N PRO A 280 9.85 -36.52 -1.53
CA PRO A 280 9.08 -35.78 -2.52
C PRO A 280 8.56 -34.47 -1.91
N ALA A 281 8.40 -33.45 -2.73
CA ALA A 281 7.89 -32.17 -2.27
C ALA A 281 6.44 -32.31 -1.76
N PRO A 282 6.06 -31.60 -0.68
CA PRO A 282 4.73 -31.72 -0.10
C PRO A 282 3.63 -31.44 -1.14
N PRO A 283 2.51 -32.17 -1.15
CA PRO A 283 1.42 -31.90 -2.07
C PRO A 283 0.89 -30.48 -1.87
N LEU A 284 0.47 -29.84 -2.95
CA LEU A 284 -0.06 -28.48 -2.94
C LEU A 284 -1.56 -28.50 -3.22
N ASP A 285 -2.28 -27.69 -2.46
CA ASP A 285 -3.68 -27.36 -2.67
C ASP A 285 -3.89 -25.85 -2.47
N GLU A 286 -5.12 -25.38 -2.62
CA GLU A 286 -5.45 -23.96 -2.51
C GLU A 286 -5.13 -23.37 -1.12
N SER A 287 -5.13 -24.19 -0.06
CA SER A 287 -4.79 -23.75 1.31
C SER A 287 -3.29 -23.48 1.49
N GLN A 288 -2.46 -24.11 0.66
CA GLN A 288 -1.00 -23.94 0.68
C GLN A 288 -0.51 -22.79 -0.20
N ASN A 289 -1.41 -21.95 -0.73
CA ASN A 289 -1.04 -20.78 -1.51
C ASN A 289 -0.10 -19.87 -0.71
N PRO A 290 1.13 -19.63 -1.19
CA PRO A 290 2.10 -18.84 -0.44
C PRO A 290 1.78 -17.34 -0.48
N TYR A 291 0.92 -16.89 -1.39
CA TYR A 291 0.55 -15.49 -1.57
C TYR A 291 -0.88 -15.23 -1.09
N ARG A 292 -1.05 -14.15 -0.33
CA ARG A 292 -2.31 -13.82 0.34
C ARG A 292 -3.32 -13.10 -0.55
N GLY A 293 -2.93 -12.73 -1.77
CA GLY A 293 -3.70 -11.84 -2.62
C GLY A 293 -3.86 -10.47 -1.98
N LEU A 294 -5.10 -9.98 -1.92
CA LEU A 294 -5.45 -8.68 -1.32
C LEU A 294 -5.54 -8.71 0.21
N LYS A 295 -5.41 -9.88 0.84
CA LYS A 295 -5.45 -10.01 2.31
C LYS A 295 -4.08 -9.66 2.92
N SER A 296 -4.07 -9.11 4.13
CA SER A 296 -2.84 -8.93 4.90
C SER A 296 -2.23 -10.27 5.32
N PHE A 297 -0.92 -10.26 5.60
CA PHE A 297 -0.27 -11.36 6.31
C PHE A 297 -0.49 -11.19 7.82
N ASP A 298 -1.15 -12.17 8.43
CA ASP A 298 -1.27 -12.31 9.89
C ASP A 298 -0.11 -13.11 10.51
N GLU A 299 -0.03 -13.14 11.85
CA GLU A 299 1.01 -13.82 12.63
C GLU A 299 1.31 -15.26 12.18
N LYS A 300 0.27 -16.03 11.86
CA LYS A 300 0.39 -17.43 11.38
C LYS A 300 1.09 -17.58 10.01
N HIS A 301 1.26 -16.49 9.28
CA HIS A 301 1.92 -16.46 7.97
C HIS A 301 3.34 -15.89 8.05
N SER A 302 3.90 -15.72 9.25
CA SER A 302 5.25 -15.18 9.45
C SER A 302 6.32 -15.94 8.67
N SER A 303 6.19 -17.26 8.54
CA SER A 303 7.08 -18.11 7.73
C SER A 303 7.00 -17.87 6.22
N LEU A 304 6.01 -17.11 5.75
CA LEU A 304 5.80 -16.73 4.35
C LEU A 304 5.97 -15.23 4.12
N PHE A 305 6.36 -14.46 5.15
CA PHE A 305 6.51 -13.01 5.09
C PHE A 305 7.99 -12.63 4.88
N PHE A 306 8.38 -12.43 3.63
CA PHE A 306 9.76 -12.15 3.21
C PHE A 306 9.93 -10.73 2.64
N GLY A 307 11.19 -10.30 2.44
CA GLY A 307 11.52 -9.00 1.85
C GLY A 307 11.41 -7.80 2.79
N ARG A 308 11.16 -8.01 4.09
CA ARG A 308 11.08 -6.91 5.09
C ARG A 308 11.88 -7.19 6.36
N THR A 309 12.76 -8.19 6.38
CA THR A 309 13.49 -8.66 7.57
C THR A 309 14.22 -7.53 8.30
N LEU A 310 15.04 -6.75 7.58
CA LEU A 310 15.79 -5.61 8.15
C LEU A 310 14.86 -4.50 8.66
N LEU A 311 13.71 -4.27 8.00
CA LEU A 311 12.75 -3.27 8.45
C LEU A 311 12.01 -3.72 9.72
N VAL A 312 11.72 -5.03 9.83
CA VAL A 312 11.14 -5.63 11.04
C VAL A 312 12.12 -5.52 12.22
N GLU A 313 13.41 -5.76 12.00
CA GLU A 313 14.48 -5.52 12.99
C GLU A 313 14.48 -4.07 13.49
N LYS A 314 14.51 -3.10 12.57
CA LYS A 314 14.45 -1.68 12.92
C LYS A 314 13.18 -1.33 13.67
N LEU A 315 12.04 -1.87 13.26
CA LEU A 315 10.76 -1.64 13.93
C LEU A 315 10.74 -2.23 15.35
N GLU A 316 11.33 -3.41 15.54
CA GLU A 316 11.44 -4.04 16.85
C GLU A 316 12.23 -3.17 17.83
N ASP A 317 13.42 -2.72 17.43
CA ASP A 317 14.26 -1.84 18.24
C ASP A 317 13.54 -0.51 18.53
N PHE A 318 12.85 0.02 17.53
CA PHE A 318 12.09 1.27 17.65
C PHE A 318 10.92 1.15 18.64
N VAL A 319 10.16 0.04 18.61
CA VAL A 319 9.05 -0.23 19.54
C VAL A 319 9.58 -0.52 20.95
N LYS A 320 10.75 -1.16 21.09
CA LYS A 320 11.39 -1.34 22.40
C LYS A 320 11.74 0.00 23.04
N ALA A 321 12.24 0.95 22.24
CA ALA A 321 12.68 2.27 22.69
C ALA A 321 11.52 3.25 22.94
N ASN A 322 10.44 3.21 22.15
CA ASN A 322 9.39 4.23 22.17
C ASN A 322 8.07 3.68 22.73
N PRO A 323 7.41 4.37 23.67
CA PRO A 323 6.12 3.92 24.20
C PRO A 323 4.97 4.05 23.18
N LEU A 324 5.09 4.99 22.24
CA LEU A 324 4.20 5.15 21.09
C LEU A 324 5.01 4.95 19.80
N THR A 325 4.49 4.16 18.88
CA THR A 325 5.04 4.01 17.52
C THR A 325 3.92 4.16 16.49
N VAL A 326 4.07 5.12 15.59
CA VAL A 326 3.15 5.36 14.47
C VAL A 326 3.80 4.87 13.19
N VAL A 327 3.36 3.70 12.73
CA VAL A 327 3.81 3.06 11.49
C VAL A 327 3.12 3.73 10.30
N LEU A 328 3.84 4.61 9.62
CA LEU A 328 3.35 5.49 8.56
C LEU A 328 3.73 4.96 7.18
N GLY A 329 2.83 5.07 6.21
CA GLY A 329 3.14 4.74 4.82
C GLY A 329 1.92 4.80 3.91
N ALA A 330 2.16 4.78 2.60
CA ALA A 330 1.10 4.79 1.58
C ALA A 330 0.10 3.63 1.73
N SER A 331 -1.09 3.76 1.13
CA SER A 331 -2.03 2.64 1.02
C SER A 331 -1.34 1.46 0.33
N GLY A 332 -1.59 0.22 0.79
CA GLY A 332 -0.96 -0.97 0.21
C GLY A 332 0.55 -1.15 0.47
N SER A 333 1.22 -0.28 1.24
CA SER A 333 2.67 -0.42 1.51
C SER A 333 3.07 -1.60 2.42
N GLY A 334 2.08 -2.33 2.95
CA GLY A 334 2.29 -3.50 3.80
C GLY A 334 2.36 -3.23 5.31
N LYS A 335 1.98 -2.03 5.80
CA LYS A 335 2.02 -1.64 7.22
C LYS A 335 1.45 -2.70 8.17
N SER A 336 0.21 -3.13 7.92
CA SER A 336 -0.47 -4.13 8.75
C SER A 336 0.27 -5.46 8.76
N SER A 337 0.79 -5.90 7.61
CA SER A 337 1.56 -7.13 7.47
C SER A 337 2.92 -7.04 8.17
N LEU A 338 3.60 -5.88 8.09
CA LEU A 338 4.86 -5.61 8.78
C LEU A 338 4.73 -5.80 10.29
N VAL A 339 3.63 -5.33 10.87
CA VAL A 339 3.36 -5.49 12.31
C VAL A 339 2.88 -6.91 12.63
N LYS A 340 1.84 -7.41 11.94
CA LYS A 340 1.20 -8.68 12.29
C LYS A 340 2.06 -9.91 12.00
N ALA A 341 2.71 -9.97 10.84
CA ALA A 341 3.52 -11.11 10.41
C ALA A 341 5.03 -10.92 10.63
N GLY A 342 5.48 -9.69 10.90
CA GLY A 342 6.87 -9.38 11.22
C GLY A 342 7.09 -9.14 12.71
N LEU A 343 6.67 -7.97 13.21
CA LEU A 343 6.95 -7.51 14.58
C LEU A 343 6.40 -8.45 15.66
N ILE A 344 5.11 -8.81 15.59
CA ILE A 344 4.44 -9.60 16.63
C ILE A 344 5.13 -10.96 16.87
N PRO A 345 5.34 -11.82 15.83
CA PRO A 345 6.05 -13.08 16.02
C PRO A 345 7.44 -12.89 16.64
N LYS A 346 8.15 -11.85 16.20
CA LYS A 346 9.52 -11.58 16.67
C LYS A 346 9.55 -11.17 18.14
N LEU A 347 8.62 -10.32 18.58
CA LEU A 347 8.48 -9.96 19.99
C LEU A 347 8.07 -11.15 20.86
N ARG A 348 7.27 -12.10 20.35
CA ARG A 348 6.95 -13.35 21.08
C ARG A 348 8.16 -14.26 21.25
N GLN A 349 9.10 -14.25 20.30
CA GLN A 349 10.32 -15.06 20.31
C GLN A 349 11.49 -14.39 21.06
N SER A 350 11.33 -13.13 21.49
CA SER A 350 12.35 -12.38 22.23
C SER A 350 12.78 -13.11 23.51
N GLN A 351 14.08 -13.41 23.60
CA GLN A 351 14.68 -14.03 24.78
C GLN A 351 15.08 -13.02 25.87
N THR A 352 15.24 -11.75 25.51
CA THR A 352 15.75 -10.69 26.41
C THR A 352 14.65 -10.03 27.24
N GLU A 353 13.46 -9.87 26.66
CA GLU A 353 12.30 -9.25 27.30
C GLU A 353 11.05 -10.10 27.06
N LYS A 354 10.21 -10.26 28.08
CA LYS A 354 8.95 -11.00 27.98
C LYS A 354 7.82 -10.07 27.51
N TRP A 355 7.10 -10.47 26.46
CA TRP A 355 6.02 -9.68 25.87
C TRP A 355 4.66 -10.35 26.03
N CYS A 356 3.67 -9.57 26.45
CA CYS A 356 2.25 -9.88 26.31
C CYS A 356 1.70 -9.04 25.18
N ILE A 357 1.06 -9.66 24.20
CA ILE A 357 0.57 -8.99 23.00
C ILE A 357 -0.94 -9.18 22.95
N LEU A 358 -1.67 -8.08 23.05
CA LEU A 358 -3.12 -8.07 22.86
C LEU A 358 -3.47 -8.34 21.39
N LEU A 359 -4.68 -8.86 21.14
CA LEU A 359 -5.14 -9.05 19.77
C LEU A 359 -5.17 -7.69 19.03
N PRO A 360 -4.72 -7.63 17.77
CA PRO A 360 -4.82 -6.42 16.96
C PRO A 360 -6.25 -5.89 16.90
N ILE A 361 -6.43 -4.60 17.18
CA ILE A 361 -7.74 -3.94 17.04
C ILE A 361 -7.79 -3.15 15.75
N ARG A 362 -8.97 -3.11 15.13
CA ARG A 362 -9.30 -2.20 14.03
C ARG A 362 -10.41 -1.28 14.55
N PRO A 363 -10.20 0.05 14.61
CA PRO A 363 -11.13 0.96 15.29
C PRO A 363 -12.56 0.95 14.75
N GLY A 364 -12.74 0.89 13.44
CA GLY A 364 -14.07 0.96 12.84
C GLY A 364 -14.82 2.24 13.19
N GLU A 365 -16.15 2.13 13.29
CA GLU A 365 -17.03 3.26 13.59
C GLU A 365 -17.21 3.54 15.10
N THR A 366 -16.96 2.55 15.96
CA THR A 366 -17.07 2.62 17.44
C THR A 366 -15.74 2.24 18.12
N PRO A 367 -14.67 3.08 18.05
CA PRO A 367 -13.32 2.71 18.47
C PRO A 367 -13.16 2.11 19.87
N LEU A 368 -14.01 2.52 20.83
CA LEU A 368 -13.95 2.02 22.21
C LEU A 368 -14.45 0.57 22.35
N GLU A 369 -15.32 0.11 21.45
CA GLU A 369 -15.90 -1.24 21.52
C GLU A 369 -14.88 -2.33 21.17
N PRO A 370 -14.16 -2.29 20.02
CA PRO A 370 -13.06 -3.23 19.74
C PRO A 370 -11.98 -3.23 20.82
N LEU A 371 -11.64 -2.07 21.38
CA LEU A 371 -10.71 -1.96 22.51
C LEU A 371 -11.24 -2.76 23.72
N ASN A 372 -12.50 -2.54 24.09
CA ASN A 372 -13.14 -3.23 25.20
C ASN A 372 -13.29 -4.74 24.99
N ASN A 373 -13.51 -5.19 23.76
CA ASN A 373 -13.59 -6.61 23.43
C ASN A 373 -12.24 -7.29 23.71
N VAL A 374 -11.14 -6.68 23.26
CA VAL A 374 -9.79 -7.22 23.49
C VAL A 374 -9.38 -7.15 24.96
N LEU A 375 -9.74 -6.08 25.69
CA LEU A 375 -9.51 -6.02 27.13
C LEU A 375 -10.26 -7.12 27.88
N THR A 376 -11.52 -7.36 27.52
CA THR A 376 -12.36 -8.39 28.15
C THR A 376 -11.81 -9.79 27.88
N GLU A 377 -11.36 -10.07 26.65
CA GLU A 377 -10.72 -11.34 26.29
C GLU A 377 -9.41 -11.55 27.07
N ALA A 378 -8.65 -10.48 27.30
CA ALA A 378 -7.47 -10.48 28.16
C ALA A 378 -7.80 -10.48 29.68
N LYS A 379 -9.08 -10.55 30.07
CA LYS A 379 -9.57 -10.48 31.45
C LYS A 379 -9.17 -9.20 32.19
N LEU A 380 -9.10 -8.09 31.46
CA LEU A 380 -8.83 -6.76 31.99
C LEU A 380 -10.13 -5.95 32.15
N PRO A 381 -10.19 -4.99 33.08
CA PRO A 381 -11.33 -4.11 33.22
C PRO A 381 -11.66 -3.39 31.91
N ARG A 382 -12.96 -3.23 31.63
CA ARG A 382 -13.44 -2.43 30.49
C ARG A 382 -13.23 -0.95 30.76
N VAL A 383 -13.04 -0.19 29.68
CA VAL A 383 -13.04 1.26 29.64
C VAL A 383 -14.48 1.73 29.51
N GLU A 384 -14.93 2.54 30.46
CA GLU A 384 -16.22 3.22 30.43
C GLU A 384 -15.99 4.73 30.22
N PRO A 385 -16.63 5.35 29.20
CA PRO A 385 -16.47 6.78 28.94
C PRO A 385 -16.82 7.60 30.18
N GLN A 386 -16.02 8.64 30.46
CA GLN A 386 -16.28 9.61 31.54
C GLN A 386 -16.33 9.00 32.97
N ASN A 387 -15.90 7.75 33.15
CA ASN A 387 -15.80 7.10 34.46
C ASN A 387 -14.32 7.01 34.91
N PRO A 388 -13.88 7.81 35.89
CA PRO A 388 -12.48 7.80 36.36
C PRO A 388 -12.02 6.45 36.92
N GLN A 389 -12.93 5.59 37.38
CA GLN A 389 -12.61 4.28 37.95
C GLN A 389 -12.49 3.17 36.90
N HIS A 390 -12.91 3.44 35.66
CA HIS A 390 -12.97 2.48 34.56
C HIS A 390 -12.28 3.07 33.31
N ASN A 391 -10.98 3.35 33.42
CA ASN A 391 -10.16 3.90 32.34
C ASN A 391 -9.04 2.94 31.93
N LEU A 392 -8.45 3.16 30.75
CA LEU A 392 -7.43 2.27 30.19
C LEU A 392 -6.20 2.17 31.09
N ALA A 393 -5.73 3.29 31.66
CA ALA A 393 -4.57 3.28 32.56
C ALA A 393 -4.80 2.35 33.76
N MET A 394 -6.00 2.32 34.34
CA MET A 394 -6.35 1.42 35.43
C MET A 394 -6.36 -0.05 35.00
N SER A 395 -6.83 -0.34 33.79
CA SER A 395 -6.75 -1.70 33.23
C SER A 395 -5.31 -2.15 33.04
N ILE A 396 -4.42 -1.23 32.63
CA ILE A 396 -2.98 -1.49 32.53
C ILE A 396 -2.33 -1.64 33.90
N ASP A 397 -2.73 -0.89 34.92
CA ASP A 397 -2.24 -1.05 36.30
C ASP A 397 -2.58 -2.44 36.86
N VAL A 398 -3.82 -2.92 36.65
CA VAL A 398 -4.23 -4.29 37.01
C VAL A 398 -3.37 -5.32 36.27
N TRP A 399 -3.12 -5.11 34.98
CA TRP A 399 -2.26 -6.01 34.19
C TRP A 399 -0.80 -6.00 34.67
N ALA A 400 -0.24 -4.83 34.93
CA ALA A 400 1.17 -4.64 35.30
C ALA A 400 1.48 -5.25 36.67
N LYS A 401 0.54 -5.17 37.62
CA LYS A 401 0.64 -5.84 38.93
C LYS A 401 0.75 -7.36 38.79
N ASN A 402 0.02 -7.94 37.85
CA ASN A 402 0.05 -9.39 37.60
C ASN A 402 1.24 -9.83 36.72
N ASN A 403 1.88 -8.90 36.01
CA ASN A 403 2.95 -9.20 35.03
C ASN A 403 4.18 -8.26 35.19
N PRO A 404 4.83 -8.23 36.37
CA PRO A 404 5.83 -7.20 36.70
C PRO A 404 7.06 -7.21 35.78
N ASN A 405 7.44 -8.36 35.23
CA ASN A 405 8.62 -8.52 34.38
C ASN A 405 8.28 -8.60 32.87
N SER A 406 7.09 -8.17 32.48
CA SER A 406 6.66 -8.22 31.07
C SER A 406 6.30 -6.81 30.56
N LYS A 407 6.33 -6.65 29.24
CA LYS A 407 5.77 -5.49 28.54
C LYS A 407 4.47 -5.87 27.82
N LEU A 408 3.53 -4.94 27.72
CA LEU A 408 2.27 -5.10 27.01
C LEU A 408 2.31 -4.36 25.68
N LEU A 409 1.93 -5.04 24.60
CA LEU A 409 1.77 -4.44 23.27
C LEU A 409 0.28 -4.32 22.93
N LEU A 410 -0.16 -3.11 22.60
CA LEU A 410 -1.46 -2.81 21.98
C LEU A 410 -1.22 -2.35 20.54
N PHE A 411 -1.73 -3.10 19.57
CA PHE A 411 -1.65 -2.74 18.16
C PHE A 411 -3.01 -2.30 17.64
N ILE A 412 -3.07 -1.08 17.10
CA ILE A 412 -4.24 -0.44 16.51
C ILE A 412 -3.99 -0.30 15.01
N ASP A 413 -4.63 -1.16 14.24
CA ASP A 413 -4.47 -1.25 12.80
C ASP A 413 -5.47 -0.32 12.10
N GLN A 414 -5.04 0.34 11.02
CA GLN A 414 -5.84 1.25 10.21
C GLN A 414 -6.45 2.38 11.04
N SER A 415 -5.58 3.10 11.76
CA SER A 415 -5.96 4.19 12.67
C SER A 415 -6.67 5.33 11.94
N GLU A 416 -6.51 5.46 10.61
CA GLU A 416 -7.29 6.38 9.79
C GLU A 416 -8.82 6.19 9.93
N GLU A 417 -9.28 4.98 10.28
CA GLU A 417 -10.71 4.67 10.45
C GLU A 417 -11.37 5.46 11.58
N ILE A 418 -10.60 5.87 12.58
CA ILE A 418 -11.08 6.73 13.66
C ILE A 418 -11.59 8.06 13.09
N ILE A 419 -10.99 8.55 12.01
CA ILE A 419 -11.39 9.80 11.35
C ILE A 419 -12.36 9.55 10.21
N THR A 420 -12.16 8.48 9.43
CA THR A 420 -12.95 8.25 8.22
C THR A 420 -14.29 7.57 8.49
N LEU A 421 -14.41 6.77 9.55
CA LEU A 421 -15.58 5.95 9.83
C LEU A 421 -16.36 6.42 11.06
N CYS A 422 -15.71 6.62 12.21
CA CYS A 422 -16.40 6.99 13.45
C CYS A 422 -17.08 8.35 13.34
N GLN A 423 -18.40 8.49 13.26
CA GLN A 423 -19.04 9.82 13.11
C GLN A 423 -19.15 10.61 14.42
N ASN A 424 -19.00 9.94 15.57
CA ASN A 424 -19.11 10.55 16.89
C ASN A 424 -17.81 11.24 17.31
N LEU A 425 -17.82 12.58 17.34
CA LEU A 425 -16.63 13.37 17.71
C LEU A 425 -16.19 13.13 19.16
N ASP A 426 -17.11 12.96 20.10
CA ASP A 426 -16.79 12.76 21.52
C ASP A 426 -16.10 11.40 21.73
N GLU A 427 -16.54 10.37 21.01
CA GLU A 427 -15.93 9.04 21.08
C GLU A 427 -14.51 9.03 20.49
N ARG A 428 -14.26 9.74 19.38
CA ARG A 428 -12.90 9.91 18.84
C ARG A 428 -11.96 10.54 19.87
N GLN A 429 -12.43 11.60 20.54
CA GLN A 429 -11.66 12.31 21.56
C GLN A 429 -11.33 11.41 22.73
N GLU A 430 -12.34 10.75 23.29
CA GLU A 430 -12.19 9.84 24.42
C GLU A 430 -11.22 8.70 24.09
N PHE A 431 -11.31 8.11 22.90
CA PHE A 431 -10.42 7.03 22.48
C PHE A 431 -8.93 7.43 22.51
N PHE A 432 -8.58 8.58 21.92
CA PHE A 432 -7.21 9.09 21.97
C PHE A 432 -6.79 9.45 23.39
N GLN A 433 -7.67 10.09 24.17
CA GLN A 433 -7.40 10.46 25.56
C GLN A 433 -7.06 9.24 26.42
N GLN A 434 -7.80 8.14 26.26
CA GLN A 434 -7.57 6.88 26.99
C GLN A 434 -6.19 6.29 26.67
N ILE A 435 -5.81 6.24 25.38
CA ILE A 435 -4.49 5.75 24.94
C ILE A 435 -3.37 6.60 25.51
N LEU A 436 -3.48 7.92 25.39
CA LEU A 436 -2.45 8.87 25.79
C LEU A 436 -2.25 8.89 27.30
N THR A 437 -3.35 8.84 28.06
CA THR A 437 -3.32 8.73 29.52
C THR A 437 -2.63 7.44 29.96
N ALA A 438 -2.91 6.32 29.31
CA ALA A 438 -2.28 5.04 29.61
C ALA A 438 -0.77 5.03 29.28
N ILE A 439 -0.37 5.63 28.15
CA ILE A 439 1.04 5.77 27.77
C ILE A 439 1.81 6.64 28.78
N ASN A 440 1.22 7.76 29.21
CA ASN A 440 1.86 8.65 30.16
C ASN A 440 2.01 8.00 31.55
N ALA A 441 1.01 7.22 31.98
CA ALA A 441 1.05 6.53 33.26
C ALA A 441 1.97 5.30 33.28
N HIS A 442 2.08 4.58 32.16
CA HIS A 442 2.73 3.26 32.10
C HIS A 442 3.71 3.12 30.93
N GLY A 443 4.40 4.18 30.52
CA GLY A 443 5.32 4.17 29.37
C GLY A 443 6.50 3.20 29.49
N ASP A 444 6.81 2.69 30.67
CA ASP A 444 7.80 1.63 30.89
C ASP A 444 7.25 0.22 30.59
N LYS A 445 5.93 0.01 30.76
CA LYS A 445 5.24 -1.27 30.57
C LYS A 445 4.45 -1.38 29.27
N LEU A 446 3.78 -0.31 28.86
CA LEU A 446 2.89 -0.27 27.70
C LEU A 446 3.66 0.18 26.45
N ARG A 447 3.40 -0.50 25.34
CA ARG A 447 3.77 -0.12 23.98
C ARG A 447 2.53 -0.06 23.12
N VAL A 448 2.29 1.09 22.50
CA VAL A 448 1.18 1.27 21.57
C VAL A 448 1.74 1.45 20.17
N VAL A 449 1.30 0.60 19.25
CA VAL A 449 1.63 0.68 17.83
C VAL A 449 0.38 1.06 17.07
N LEU A 450 0.44 2.13 16.29
CA LEU A 450 -0.62 2.58 15.40
C LEU A 450 -0.15 2.34 13.96
N SER A 451 -0.95 1.69 13.12
CA SER A 451 -0.72 1.76 11.67
C SER A 451 -1.57 2.88 11.08
N LEU A 452 -0.95 3.74 10.27
CA LEU A 452 -1.60 4.92 9.73
C LEU A 452 -1.18 5.20 8.29
N ARG A 453 -2.16 5.50 7.45
CA ARG A 453 -1.94 6.07 6.13
C ARG A 453 -1.33 7.47 6.21
N SER A 454 -0.23 7.71 5.48
CA SER A 454 0.51 8.97 5.53
C SER A 454 -0.33 10.21 5.18
N ASP A 455 -1.31 10.07 4.28
CA ASP A 455 -2.24 11.15 3.89
C ASP A 455 -3.28 11.50 4.97
N PHE A 456 -3.44 10.64 5.98
CA PHE A 456 -4.31 10.85 7.15
C PHE A 456 -3.56 11.34 8.40
N GLU A 457 -2.22 11.44 8.33
CA GLU A 457 -1.41 11.86 9.46
C GLU A 457 -1.75 13.27 9.96
N PRO A 458 -1.89 14.31 9.10
CA PRO A 458 -2.24 15.65 9.57
C PRO A 458 -3.58 15.69 10.31
N GLN A 459 -4.59 14.96 9.84
CA GLN A 459 -5.92 14.93 10.43
C GLN A 459 -5.90 14.21 11.79
N ILE A 460 -5.17 13.11 11.94
CA ILE A 460 -5.02 12.44 13.24
C ILE A 460 -4.20 13.29 14.21
N CYS A 461 -3.13 13.93 13.72
CA CYS A 461 -2.34 14.84 14.52
C CYS A 461 -3.21 16.00 15.02
N ASP A 462 -3.98 16.64 14.15
CA ASP A 462 -4.87 17.74 14.52
C ASP A 462 -5.95 17.33 15.52
N VAL A 463 -6.60 16.16 15.33
CA VAL A 463 -7.62 15.64 16.25
C VAL A 463 -6.99 15.28 17.61
N GLY A 464 -5.84 14.60 17.60
CA GLY A 464 -5.12 14.23 18.83
C GLY A 464 -4.50 15.42 19.57
N LEU A 465 -4.14 16.49 18.86
CA LEU A 465 -3.51 17.70 19.42
C LEU A 465 -4.51 18.79 19.81
N LYS A 466 -5.63 18.97 19.10
CA LYS A 466 -6.64 20.00 19.40
C LYS A 466 -7.59 19.60 20.52
N LEU A 467 -7.73 18.31 20.80
CA LEU A 467 -8.82 17.79 21.65
C LEU A 467 -8.34 17.20 22.99
N ALA A 468 -7.07 17.34 23.36
CA ALA A 468 -6.63 17.09 24.72
C ALA A 468 -7.18 18.20 25.64
N PRO A 469 -8.16 17.93 26.53
CA PRO A 469 -8.69 18.96 27.42
C PRO A 469 -7.64 19.38 28.45
N GLU A 470 -7.90 20.50 29.13
CA GLU A 470 -7.11 21.20 30.19
C GLU A 470 -6.66 20.34 31.40
N VAL A 471 -6.67 19.01 31.32
CA VAL A 471 -6.25 18.09 32.40
C VAL A 471 -4.72 17.90 32.46
N LEU A 472 -3.95 18.41 31.50
CA LEU A 472 -2.48 18.43 31.56
C LEU A 472 -1.94 19.87 31.63
N ASN A 473 -1.96 20.43 32.83
CA ASN A 473 -1.35 21.73 33.15
C ASN A 473 0.09 21.86 32.61
N GLN A 474 0.33 22.96 31.89
CA GLN A 474 1.62 23.59 31.52
C GLN A 474 2.71 22.75 30.81
N LEU A 475 2.54 21.44 30.61
CA LEU A 475 3.50 20.55 29.92
C LEU A 475 2.86 19.57 28.91
N GLY A 476 1.52 19.44 28.86
CA GLY A 476 0.81 18.35 28.19
C GLY A 476 0.81 18.32 26.65
N THR A 477 0.53 19.45 26.00
CA THR A 477 0.49 19.52 24.53
C THR A 477 1.88 19.24 23.93
N THR A 478 2.94 19.70 24.61
CA THR A 478 4.33 19.48 24.21
C THR A 478 4.74 18.01 24.31
N VAL A 479 4.33 17.30 25.37
CA VAL A 479 4.65 15.87 25.53
C VAL A 479 4.01 15.03 24.42
N LEU A 480 2.79 15.36 24.00
CA LEU A 480 2.09 14.64 22.94
C LEU A 480 2.70 14.87 21.56
N ILE A 481 3.02 16.13 21.25
CA ILE A 481 3.75 16.50 20.04
C ILE A 481 5.10 15.76 20.03
N ASN A 482 5.80 15.75 21.15
CA ASN A 482 7.10 15.07 21.27
C ASN A 482 6.98 13.55 21.10
N LEU A 483 6.00 12.91 21.75
CA LEU A 483 5.75 11.46 21.63
C LEU A 483 5.35 11.07 20.21
N TRP A 484 4.51 11.89 19.55
CA TRP A 484 4.14 11.67 18.16
C TRP A 484 5.36 11.84 17.27
N GLN A 485 6.08 12.96 17.37
CA GLN A 485 7.27 13.26 16.55
C GLN A 485 8.37 12.21 16.71
N SER A 486 8.66 11.78 17.94
CA SER A 486 9.67 10.75 18.22
C SER A 486 9.20 9.35 17.86
N GLY A 487 7.89 9.12 17.81
CA GLY A 487 7.27 7.83 17.54
C GLY A 487 7.01 7.53 16.05
N ARG A 488 7.37 8.43 15.12
CA ARG A 488 7.12 8.23 13.68
C ARG A 488 8.05 7.16 13.11
N PHE A 489 7.47 6.08 12.58
CA PHE A 489 8.19 5.03 11.88
C PHE A 489 7.70 4.95 10.43
N ILE A 490 8.50 5.43 9.48
CA ILE A 490 8.13 5.46 8.06
C ILE A 490 8.43 4.11 7.43
N VAL A 491 7.43 3.53 6.75
CA VAL A 491 7.54 2.32 5.93
C VAL A 491 7.86 2.75 4.49
N PRO A 492 9.12 2.60 4.04
CA PRO A 492 9.49 2.98 2.67
C PRO A 492 8.92 2.01 1.65
N ALA A 493 8.92 2.43 0.37
CA ALA A 493 8.75 1.52 -0.75
C ALA A 493 9.78 0.38 -0.67
N MET A 494 9.43 -0.79 -1.21
CA MET A 494 10.35 -1.92 -1.24
C MET A 494 11.43 -1.68 -2.29
N THR A 495 12.68 -1.97 -1.95
CA THR A 495 13.76 -2.02 -2.94
C THR A 495 13.55 -3.20 -3.90
N ARG A 496 14.23 -3.20 -5.06
CA ARG A 496 14.17 -4.33 -5.99
C ARG A 496 14.57 -5.66 -5.35
N GLY A 497 15.58 -5.66 -4.48
CA GLY A 497 16.00 -6.85 -3.73
C GLY A 497 14.93 -7.33 -2.75
N GLU A 498 14.34 -6.41 -1.99
CA GLU A 498 13.21 -6.72 -1.10
C GLU A 498 12.00 -7.28 -1.88
N LEU A 499 11.67 -6.71 -3.05
CA LEU A 499 10.60 -7.20 -3.92
C LEU A 499 10.92 -8.60 -4.44
N ARG A 500 12.15 -8.87 -4.88
CA ARG A 500 12.59 -10.21 -5.30
C ARG A 500 12.36 -11.22 -4.19
N GLU A 501 12.79 -10.91 -2.96
CA GLU A 501 12.57 -11.81 -1.83
C GLU A 501 11.08 -12.08 -1.57
N ALA A 502 10.24 -11.05 -1.63
CA ALA A 502 8.80 -11.18 -1.43
C ALA A 502 8.09 -11.94 -2.56
N ILE A 503 8.69 -12.03 -3.74
CA ILE A 503 8.21 -12.82 -4.87
C ILE A 503 8.72 -14.26 -4.76
N GLU A 504 10.03 -14.47 -4.66
CA GLU A 504 10.65 -15.79 -4.80
C GLU A 504 10.59 -16.64 -3.53
N LYS A 505 10.89 -16.08 -2.34
CA LYS A 505 11.01 -16.87 -1.11
C LYS A 505 9.69 -17.55 -0.69
N PRO A 506 8.49 -16.92 -0.79
CA PRO A 506 7.24 -17.62 -0.54
C PRO A 506 7.01 -18.82 -1.48
N ALA A 507 7.35 -18.69 -2.78
CA ALA A 507 7.28 -19.81 -3.73
C ALA A 507 8.29 -20.90 -3.35
N GLN A 508 9.52 -20.53 -3.02
CA GLN A 508 10.56 -21.47 -2.61
C GLN A 508 10.18 -22.24 -1.35
N ALA A 509 9.50 -21.60 -0.39
CA ALA A 509 8.96 -22.28 0.81
C ALA A 509 7.91 -23.36 0.46
N ARG A 510 7.36 -23.34 -0.75
CA ARG A 510 6.44 -24.34 -1.32
C ARG A 510 7.09 -25.23 -2.39
N VAL A 511 8.42 -25.19 -2.48
CA VAL A 511 9.22 -25.90 -3.49
C VAL A 511 8.82 -25.50 -4.92
N MET A 512 8.38 -24.25 -5.09
CA MET A 512 8.02 -23.67 -6.39
C MET A 512 9.07 -22.67 -6.85
N TYR A 513 9.06 -22.37 -8.14
CA TYR A 513 9.97 -21.42 -8.76
C TYR A 513 9.32 -20.72 -9.96
N PHE A 514 9.96 -19.65 -10.47
CA PHE A 514 9.47 -18.90 -11.62
C PHE A 514 10.22 -19.28 -12.89
N GLN A 515 9.49 -19.40 -14.01
CA GLN A 515 10.06 -19.77 -15.30
C GLN A 515 9.53 -18.88 -16.44
N PRO A 516 10.41 -18.24 -17.23
CA PRO A 516 11.86 -18.19 -17.04
C PRO A 516 12.20 -17.21 -15.88
N HIS A 517 13.45 -17.17 -15.40
CA HIS A 517 13.83 -16.32 -14.24
C HIS A 517 13.50 -14.83 -14.47
N GLU A 518 13.63 -14.38 -15.71
CA GLU A 518 13.32 -13.03 -16.20
C GLU A 518 11.87 -12.62 -15.93
N LEU A 519 10.97 -13.58 -15.65
CA LEU A 519 9.61 -13.29 -15.17
C LEU A 519 9.61 -12.51 -13.86
N VAL A 520 10.55 -12.79 -12.95
CA VAL A 520 10.66 -12.07 -11.68
C VAL A 520 11.09 -10.62 -11.93
N GLU A 521 12.05 -10.38 -12.82
CA GLU A 521 12.40 -9.01 -13.23
C GLU A 521 11.21 -8.27 -13.80
N LYS A 522 10.45 -8.92 -14.68
CA LYS A 522 9.24 -8.32 -15.26
C LYS A 522 8.20 -7.97 -14.19
N LEU A 523 7.98 -8.85 -13.21
CA LEU A 523 7.07 -8.59 -12.08
C LEU A 523 7.56 -7.40 -11.23
N ILE A 524 8.86 -7.30 -10.99
CA ILE A 524 9.48 -6.19 -10.25
C ILE A 524 9.35 -4.89 -11.02
N ASP A 525 9.65 -4.89 -12.32
CA ASP A 525 9.59 -3.71 -13.19
C ASP A 525 8.18 -3.12 -13.27
N GLU A 526 7.14 -3.96 -13.23
CA GLU A 526 5.75 -3.50 -13.23
C GLU A 526 5.33 -2.79 -11.94
N VAL A 527 6.02 -3.02 -10.81
CA VAL A 527 5.56 -2.59 -9.47
C VAL A 527 6.53 -1.72 -8.69
N ALA A 528 7.82 -1.70 -9.04
CA ALA A 528 8.87 -1.02 -8.26
C ALA A 528 8.58 0.47 -8.06
N ASP A 529 8.05 1.13 -9.08
CA ASP A 529 7.74 2.57 -9.06
C ASP A 529 6.26 2.86 -8.78
N MET A 530 5.46 1.85 -8.44
CA MET A 530 4.03 1.99 -8.20
C MET A 530 3.71 1.99 -6.70
N PRO A 531 3.27 3.13 -6.12
CA PRO A 531 2.87 3.20 -4.72
C PRO A 531 1.71 2.25 -4.44
N GLY A 532 1.87 1.40 -3.42
CA GLY A 532 0.80 0.50 -2.99
C GLY A 532 0.55 -0.69 -3.92
N ALA A 533 1.49 -1.06 -4.79
CA ALA A 533 1.34 -2.19 -5.71
C ALA A 533 1.41 -3.58 -5.05
N LEU A 534 1.85 -3.68 -3.80
CA LEU A 534 2.08 -4.97 -3.14
C LEU A 534 0.83 -5.88 -3.05
N PRO A 535 -0.39 -5.38 -2.75
CA PRO A 535 -1.60 -6.21 -2.77
C PRO A 535 -1.90 -6.74 -4.17
N LEU A 536 -1.68 -5.95 -5.22
CA LEU A 536 -1.90 -6.34 -6.61
C LEU A 536 -0.87 -7.37 -7.07
N LEU A 537 0.40 -7.16 -6.73
CA LEU A 537 1.47 -8.14 -6.95
C LEU A 537 1.12 -9.47 -6.28
N SER A 538 0.77 -9.43 -4.99
CA SER A 538 0.35 -10.61 -4.22
C SER A 538 -0.89 -11.28 -4.83
N PHE A 539 -1.82 -10.52 -5.41
CA PHE A 539 -2.97 -11.06 -6.13
C PHE A 539 -2.56 -11.79 -7.42
N ALA A 540 -1.73 -11.18 -8.25
CA ALA A 540 -1.23 -11.78 -9.49
C ALA A 540 -0.45 -13.08 -9.21
N LEU A 541 0.44 -13.07 -8.23
CA LEU A 541 1.21 -14.24 -7.79
C LEU A 541 0.29 -15.35 -7.25
N SER A 542 -0.75 -14.97 -6.52
CA SER A 542 -1.75 -15.91 -6.01
C SER A 542 -2.58 -16.55 -7.14
N GLU A 543 -2.93 -15.80 -8.20
CA GLU A 543 -3.59 -16.34 -9.39
C GLU A 543 -2.66 -17.24 -10.21
N LEU A 544 -1.36 -16.92 -10.31
CA LEU A 544 -0.36 -17.80 -10.91
C LEU A 544 -0.28 -19.16 -10.21
N PHE A 545 -0.29 -19.16 -8.87
CA PHE A 545 -0.35 -20.39 -8.09
C PHE A 545 -1.61 -21.22 -8.40
N LEU A 546 -2.78 -20.58 -8.49
CA LEU A 546 -4.03 -21.27 -8.83
C LEU A 546 -4.02 -21.82 -10.26
N LYS A 547 -3.38 -21.14 -11.22
CA LYS A 547 -3.16 -21.67 -12.57
C LYS A 547 -2.26 -22.90 -12.55
N TYR A 548 -1.17 -22.87 -11.80
CA TYR A 548 -0.33 -24.05 -11.58
C TYR A 548 -1.15 -25.24 -11.03
N LEU A 549 -1.98 -25.03 -10.00
CA LEU A 549 -2.81 -26.10 -9.44
C LEU A 549 -3.82 -26.68 -10.45
N ARG A 550 -4.28 -25.90 -11.43
CA ARG A 550 -5.12 -26.42 -12.53
C ARG A 550 -4.29 -27.31 -13.46
N ARG A 551 -3.12 -26.84 -13.90
CA ARG A 551 -2.20 -27.65 -14.73
C ARG A 551 -1.80 -28.94 -14.03
N GLN A 552 -1.51 -28.88 -12.73
CA GLN A 552 -1.15 -30.05 -11.93
C GLN A 552 -2.29 -31.07 -11.87
N ARG A 553 -3.53 -30.63 -11.65
CA ARG A 553 -4.71 -31.52 -11.69
C ARG A 553 -4.88 -32.18 -13.06
N GLU A 554 -4.79 -31.41 -14.14
CA GLU A 554 -4.90 -31.92 -15.51
C GLU A 554 -3.80 -32.94 -15.85
N ALA A 555 -2.57 -32.69 -15.40
CA ALA A 555 -1.45 -33.61 -15.57
C ALA A 555 -1.64 -34.90 -14.76
N GLN A 556 -2.11 -34.79 -13.51
CA GLN A 556 -2.43 -35.94 -12.66
C GLN A 556 -3.51 -36.84 -13.29
N TYR A 557 -4.55 -36.27 -13.89
CA TYR A 557 -5.56 -37.05 -14.63
C TYR A 557 -4.96 -37.83 -15.81
N ARG A 558 -3.84 -37.36 -16.36
CA ARG A 558 -3.11 -38.02 -17.46
C ARG A 558 -1.97 -38.93 -16.98
N GLY A 559 -1.74 -39.03 -15.67
CA GLY A 559 -0.61 -39.78 -15.09
C GLY A 559 0.75 -39.15 -15.35
N ILE A 560 0.80 -37.84 -15.60
CA ILE A 560 2.02 -37.09 -15.92
C ILE A 560 2.41 -36.23 -14.71
N THR A 561 3.68 -36.29 -14.30
CA THR A 561 4.25 -35.36 -13.32
C THR A 561 4.77 -34.13 -14.07
N ILE A 562 4.40 -32.94 -13.60
CA ILE A 562 4.90 -31.66 -14.13
C ILE A 562 5.79 -30.98 -13.09
N ASP A 563 6.66 -30.09 -13.56
CA ASP A 563 7.45 -29.22 -12.69
C ASP A 563 6.58 -28.28 -11.85
N ARG A 564 7.16 -27.78 -10.74
CA ARG A 564 6.52 -26.78 -9.87
C ARG A 564 6.78 -25.34 -10.34
N ALA A 565 6.77 -25.12 -11.66
CA ALA A 565 7.06 -23.82 -12.26
C ALA A 565 5.82 -22.92 -12.32
N LEU A 566 5.96 -21.68 -11.84
CA LEU A 566 5.08 -20.56 -12.15
C LEU A 566 5.56 -19.94 -13.46
N THR A 567 4.78 -20.09 -14.52
CA THR A 567 5.28 -19.84 -15.88
C THR A 567 4.92 -18.45 -16.41
N GLN A 568 5.75 -17.94 -17.31
CA GLN A 568 5.48 -16.69 -18.01
C GLN A 568 4.27 -16.81 -18.95
N ALA A 569 3.99 -18.01 -19.48
CA ALA A 569 2.78 -18.25 -20.26
C ALA A 569 1.52 -18.04 -19.40
N ASP A 570 1.49 -18.62 -18.19
CA ASP A 570 0.41 -18.40 -17.22
C ASP A 570 0.28 -16.90 -16.87
N TYR A 571 1.41 -16.20 -16.73
CA TYR A 571 1.44 -14.76 -16.42
C TYR A 571 0.96 -13.87 -17.56
N MET A 572 1.33 -14.17 -18.80
CA MET A 572 0.85 -13.46 -19.98
C MET A 572 -0.66 -13.62 -20.15
N GLU A 573 -1.21 -14.79 -19.84
CA GLU A 573 -2.65 -15.01 -19.84
C GLU A 573 -3.36 -14.12 -18.80
N LEU A 574 -2.73 -13.88 -17.63
CA LEU A 574 -3.23 -12.94 -16.60
C LEU A 574 -3.12 -11.45 -17.00
N GLY A 575 -2.44 -11.12 -18.09
CA GLY A 575 -2.33 -9.75 -18.60
C GLY A 575 -1.45 -8.81 -17.78
N GLY A 576 -0.60 -9.32 -16.88
CA GLY A 576 0.26 -8.53 -16.00
C GLY A 576 -0.32 -8.30 -14.60
N VAL A 577 0.43 -7.62 -13.72
CA VAL A 577 0.02 -7.40 -12.32
C VAL A 577 -1.31 -6.64 -12.25
N MET A 578 -1.42 -5.53 -13.00
CA MET A 578 -2.59 -4.65 -12.94
C MET A 578 -3.86 -5.29 -13.50
N ARG A 579 -3.74 -6.04 -14.61
CA ARG A 579 -4.90 -6.65 -15.27
C ARG A 579 -5.32 -7.97 -14.65
N SER A 580 -4.48 -8.63 -13.85
CA SER A 580 -4.84 -9.90 -13.20
C SER A 580 -6.15 -9.80 -12.41
N LEU A 581 -6.35 -8.69 -11.69
CA LEU A 581 -7.56 -8.44 -10.90
C LEU A 581 -8.79 -8.21 -11.78
N THR A 582 -8.67 -7.39 -12.83
CA THR A 582 -9.79 -7.06 -13.71
C THR A 582 -10.16 -8.22 -14.63
N GLN A 583 -9.18 -8.98 -15.11
CA GLN A 583 -9.42 -10.22 -15.84
C GLN A 583 -10.08 -11.28 -14.97
N ARG A 584 -9.74 -11.36 -13.68
CA ARG A 584 -10.47 -12.25 -12.77
C ARG A 584 -11.92 -11.83 -12.65
N ALA A 585 -12.21 -10.53 -12.61
CA ALA A 585 -13.57 -10.01 -12.64
C ALA A 585 -14.30 -10.33 -13.95
N ASP A 586 -13.66 -10.15 -15.10
CA ASP A 586 -14.21 -10.53 -16.41
C ASP A 586 -14.52 -12.03 -16.47
N LYS A 587 -13.60 -12.87 -15.99
CA LYS A 587 -13.80 -14.33 -15.96
C LYS A 587 -15.00 -14.74 -15.11
N GLU A 588 -15.12 -14.22 -13.89
CA GLU A 588 -16.27 -14.54 -13.02
C GLU A 588 -17.58 -14.00 -13.59
N TYR A 589 -17.55 -12.80 -14.18
CA TYR A 589 -18.68 -12.23 -14.89
C TYR A 589 -19.12 -13.13 -16.06
N ASP A 590 -18.19 -13.53 -16.93
CA ASP A 590 -18.50 -14.32 -18.12
C ASP A 590 -19.03 -15.71 -17.73
N LEU A 591 -18.48 -16.35 -16.70
CA LEU A 591 -18.97 -17.62 -16.16
C LEU A 591 -20.42 -17.50 -15.67
N LEU A 592 -20.72 -16.48 -14.87
CA LEU A 592 -22.08 -16.23 -14.37
C LEU A 592 -23.06 -15.96 -15.52
N VAL A 593 -22.72 -15.05 -16.43
CA VAL A 593 -23.60 -14.66 -17.54
C VAL A 593 -23.86 -15.81 -18.51
N GLN A 594 -22.86 -16.69 -18.73
CA GLN A 594 -23.05 -17.91 -19.52
C GLN A 594 -24.04 -18.88 -18.88
N GLU A 595 -24.05 -18.99 -17.55
CA GLU A 595 -25.01 -19.82 -16.83
C GLU A 595 -26.43 -19.24 -16.84
N ASN A 596 -26.55 -17.92 -16.68
CA ASN A 596 -27.82 -17.21 -16.75
C ASN A 596 -27.63 -15.75 -17.23
N PRO A 597 -28.20 -15.35 -18.38
CA PRO A 597 -28.08 -13.98 -18.89
C PRO A 597 -28.56 -12.89 -17.93
N ALA A 598 -29.43 -13.21 -16.97
CA ALA A 598 -29.89 -12.26 -15.96
C ALA A 598 -28.77 -11.72 -15.05
N TYR A 599 -27.63 -12.42 -14.92
CA TYR A 599 -26.51 -11.94 -14.12
C TYR A 599 -25.87 -10.67 -14.69
N ASP A 600 -26.00 -10.38 -15.99
CA ASP A 600 -25.45 -9.16 -16.59
C ASP A 600 -26.02 -7.91 -15.88
N GLN A 601 -27.35 -7.81 -15.82
CA GLN A 601 -28.03 -6.73 -15.11
C GLN A 601 -27.73 -6.75 -13.61
N VAL A 602 -27.72 -7.92 -12.98
CA VAL A 602 -27.51 -8.04 -11.53
C VAL A 602 -26.11 -7.57 -11.12
N ILE A 603 -25.07 -8.05 -11.81
CA ILE A 603 -23.68 -7.67 -11.54
C ILE A 603 -23.51 -6.17 -11.75
N ARG A 604 -24.05 -5.61 -12.84
CA ARG A 604 -24.02 -4.17 -13.12
C ARG A 604 -24.62 -3.36 -11.97
N HIS A 605 -25.84 -3.66 -11.54
CA HIS A 605 -26.51 -2.93 -10.45
C HIS A 605 -25.78 -3.05 -9.11
N VAL A 606 -25.28 -4.25 -8.77
CA VAL A 606 -24.56 -4.50 -7.52
C VAL A 606 -23.24 -3.74 -7.49
N MET A 607 -22.45 -3.82 -8.58
CA MET A 607 -21.14 -3.18 -8.64
C MET A 607 -21.25 -1.66 -8.70
N LEU A 608 -22.20 -1.10 -9.45
CA LEU A 608 -22.41 0.35 -9.53
C LEU A 608 -22.77 0.98 -8.17
N ARG A 609 -23.51 0.28 -7.31
CA ARG A 609 -23.80 0.74 -5.93
C ARG A 609 -22.54 0.87 -5.08
N MET A 610 -21.51 0.08 -5.38
CA MET A 610 -20.23 0.04 -4.67
C MET A 610 -19.19 1.04 -5.20
N VAL A 611 -19.60 1.99 -6.04
CA VAL A 611 -18.72 3.04 -6.59
C VAL A 611 -19.11 4.41 -6.06
N ALA A 612 -18.15 5.16 -5.52
CA ALA A 612 -18.34 6.55 -5.10
C ALA A 612 -18.13 7.53 -6.27
N LEU A 613 -18.98 8.56 -6.33
CA LEU A 613 -18.91 9.67 -7.29
C LEU A 613 -18.48 10.93 -6.54
N GLY A 614 -17.18 11.21 -6.47
CA GLY A 614 -16.66 12.44 -5.85
C GLY A 614 -15.20 12.69 -6.25
N GLY A 615 -14.90 13.92 -6.69
CA GLY A 615 -13.51 14.36 -6.94
C GLY A 615 -12.86 13.96 -8.26
N GLY A 616 -13.62 13.68 -9.32
CA GLY A 616 -13.08 13.36 -10.66
C GLY A 616 -12.58 11.92 -10.84
N GLU A 617 -12.12 11.26 -9.77
CA GLU A 617 -11.69 9.85 -9.78
C GLU A 617 -12.72 8.91 -9.14
N LEU A 618 -12.74 7.65 -9.61
CA LEU A 618 -13.55 6.61 -8.99
C LEU A 618 -12.91 6.10 -7.69
N ALA A 619 -13.74 5.99 -6.64
CA ALA A 619 -13.34 5.38 -5.38
C ALA A 619 -14.30 4.24 -5.01
N ARG A 620 -13.79 3.26 -4.27
CA ARG A 620 -14.60 2.19 -3.71
C ARG A 620 -15.56 2.74 -2.65
N ARG A 621 -16.79 2.23 -2.64
CA ARG A 621 -17.80 2.49 -1.60
C ARG A 621 -18.16 1.18 -0.91
N ARG A 622 -18.18 1.25 0.42
CA ARG A 622 -18.75 0.23 1.29
C ARG A 622 -20.27 0.34 1.30
N VAL A 623 -20.95 -0.80 1.16
CA VAL A 623 -22.41 -0.87 1.03
C VAL A 623 -22.96 -1.90 2.02
N PRO A 624 -23.91 -1.52 2.90
CA PRO A 624 -24.61 -2.47 3.77
C PRO A 624 -25.33 -3.55 2.95
N LEU A 625 -25.32 -4.81 3.40
CA LEU A 625 -26.04 -5.88 2.68
C LEU A 625 -27.55 -5.59 2.58
N SER A 626 -28.11 -4.84 3.53
CA SER A 626 -29.50 -4.38 3.50
C SER A 626 -29.82 -3.45 2.32
N GLU A 627 -28.83 -2.71 1.79
CA GLU A 627 -28.97 -1.90 0.57
C GLU A 627 -28.92 -2.76 -0.71
N LEU A 628 -28.38 -3.97 -0.62
CA LEU A 628 -28.25 -4.94 -1.71
C LEU A 628 -29.34 -6.01 -1.68
N GLU A 629 -30.41 -5.81 -0.91
CA GLU A 629 -31.60 -6.64 -0.98
C GLU A 629 -32.49 -6.15 -2.14
N TYR A 630 -32.75 -7.00 -3.12
CA TYR A 630 -33.60 -6.67 -4.27
C TYR A 630 -34.93 -7.42 -4.21
N PRO A 631 -35.93 -7.07 -5.04
CA PRO A 631 -37.17 -7.83 -5.16
C PRO A 631 -36.93 -9.35 -5.34
N PRO A 632 -37.85 -10.22 -4.86
CA PRO A 632 -37.62 -11.66 -4.71
C PRO A 632 -37.06 -12.36 -5.95
N GLU A 633 -37.45 -11.92 -7.15
CA GLU A 633 -37.01 -12.46 -8.43
C GLU A 633 -35.51 -12.27 -8.69
N LYS A 634 -34.89 -11.19 -8.20
CA LYS A 634 -33.46 -10.88 -8.39
C LYS A 634 -32.60 -11.18 -7.15
N ASN A 635 -33.21 -11.34 -5.97
CA ASN A 635 -32.48 -11.40 -4.70
C ASN A 635 -31.57 -12.64 -4.56
N SER A 636 -32.00 -13.79 -5.07
CA SER A 636 -31.18 -15.02 -5.07
C SER A 636 -29.91 -14.84 -5.91
N LEU A 637 -30.05 -14.25 -7.10
CA LEU A 637 -28.93 -13.96 -8.00
C LEU A 637 -27.95 -12.98 -7.37
N VAL A 638 -28.44 -11.94 -6.69
CA VAL A 638 -27.57 -10.95 -6.01
C VAL A 638 -26.72 -11.62 -4.92
N LYS A 639 -27.34 -12.46 -4.09
CA LYS A 639 -26.62 -13.20 -3.04
C LYS A 639 -25.53 -14.09 -3.62
N GLU A 640 -25.82 -14.76 -4.73
CA GLU A 640 -24.86 -15.60 -5.42
C GLU A 640 -23.72 -14.79 -6.06
N VAL A 641 -24.00 -13.64 -6.68
CA VAL A 641 -22.98 -12.73 -7.19
C VAL A 641 -22.04 -12.29 -6.07
N ILE A 642 -22.59 -11.84 -4.93
CA ILE A 642 -21.79 -11.43 -3.78
C ILE A 642 -20.93 -12.59 -3.28
N GLU A 643 -21.47 -13.81 -3.22
CA GLU A 643 -20.72 -14.99 -2.78
C GLU A 643 -19.61 -15.37 -3.75
N ARG A 644 -19.90 -15.50 -5.06
CA ARG A 644 -18.88 -15.85 -6.06
C ARG A 644 -17.80 -14.79 -6.17
N PHE A 645 -18.15 -13.50 -6.20
CA PHE A 645 -17.18 -12.42 -6.25
C PHE A 645 -16.33 -12.35 -4.98
N SER A 646 -16.91 -12.67 -3.81
CA SER A 646 -16.18 -12.77 -2.55
C SER A 646 -15.20 -13.95 -2.55
N THR A 647 -15.63 -15.13 -3.03
CA THR A 647 -14.78 -16.32 -3.21
C THR A 647 -13.66 -16.07 -4.22
N ALA A 648 -13.94 -15.33 -5.30
CA ALA A 648 -12.96 -14.88 -6.28
C ALA A 648 -12.06 -13.73 -5.77
N ARG A 649 -12.29 -13.25 -4.54
CA ARG A 649 -11.52 -12.18 -3.88
C ARG A 649 -11.62 -10.82 -4.58
N LEU A 650 -12.73 -10.57 -5.25
CA LEU A 650 -13.09 -9.30 -5.89
C LEU A 650 -13.87 -8.39 -4.94
N LEU A 651 -14.58 -8.99 -3.98
CA LEU A 651 -15.31 -8.31 -2.91
C LEU A 651 -14.77 -8.71 -1.53
N VAL A 652 -14.86 -7.80 -0.58
CA VAL A 652 -14.53 -8.02 0.84
C VAL A 652 -15.80 -7.80 1.65
N LYS A 653 -16.14 -8.77 2.50
CA LYS A 653 -17.25 -8.67 3.46
C LYS A 653 -16.74 -8.08 4.77
N GLY A 654 -17.52 -7.19 5.38
CA GLY A 654 -17.23 -6.56 6.67
C GLY A 654 -18.47 -6.43 7.55
N LEU A 655 -18.33 -5.65 8.62
CA LEU A 655 -19.40 -5.28 9.55
C LEU A 655 -19.38 -3.75 9.74
N ASP A 656 -20.55 -3.13 9.80
CA ASP A 656 -20.73 -1.69 10.08
C ASP A 656 -20.75 -1.39 11.60
N SER A 657 -20.93 -0.11 11.98
CA SER A 657 -21.02 0.36 13.39
C SER A 657 -21.99 -0.42 14.27
N GLU A 658 -23.08 -0.90 13.69
CA GLU A 658 -24.18 -1.54 14.41
C GLU A 658 -24.03 -3.07 14.41
N GLY A 659 -22.91 -3.58 13.85
CA GLY A 659 -22.65 -5.01 13.67
C GLY A 659 -23.42 -5.62 12.51
N ASN A 660 -23.98 -4.82 11.60
CA ASN A 660 -24.66 -5.33 10.42
C ASN A 660 -23.63 -5.65 9.32
N PRO A 661 -23.87 -6.69 8.51
CA PRO A 661 -22.95 -7.08 7.46
C PRO A 661 -22.94 -6.11 6.28
N ASP A 662 -21.75 -5.83 5.78
CA ASP A 662 -21.50 -4.99 4.60
C ASP A 662 -20.61 -5.70 3.56
N VAL A 663 -20.45 -5.06 2.41
CA VAL A 663 -19.54 -5.51 1.36
C VAL A 663 -18.95 -4.31 0.61
N GLU A 664 -17.68 -4.45 0.18
CA GLU A 664 -16.97 -3.45 -0.62
C GLU A 664 -16.06 -4.09 -1.69
N PRO A 665 -15.71 -3.36 -2.77
CA PRO A 665 -14.70 -3.79 -3.72
C PRO A 665 -13.36 -3.99 -3.03
N ALA A 666 -12.69 -5.10 -3.37
CA ALA A 666 -11.49 -5.54 -2.65
C ALA A 666 -10.28 -4.62 -2.85
N HIS A 667 -10.25 -3.83 -3.95
CA HIS A 667 -9.18 -2.87 -4.22
C HIS A 667 -9.67 -1.74 -5.16
N ASP A 668 -9.11 -0.54 -5.04
CA ASP A 668 -9.44 0.60 -5.91
C ASP A 668 -9.12 0.32 -7.39
N ALA A 669 -8.10 -0.51 -7.64
CA ALA A 669 -7.73 -0.95 -8.98
C ALA A 669 -8.86 -1.70 -9.72
N LEU A 670 -9.74 -2.40 -8.98
CA LEU A 670 -10.91 -3.05 -9.58
C LEU A 670 -11.89 -1.98 -10.08
N VAL A 671 -12.18 -0.98 -9.26
CA VAL A 671 -13.16 0.06 -9.60
C VAL A 671 -12.64 1.00 -10.70
N ARG A 672 -11.33 1.28 -10.70
CA ARG A 672 -10.67 2.17 -11.65
C ARG A 672 -10.27 1.50 -12.95
N GLY A 673 -10.01 0.19 -12.94
CA GLY A 673 -9.43 -0.54 -14.06
C GLY A 673 -10.38 -1.51 -14.76
N TRP A 674 -11.52 -1.85 -14.17
CA TRP A 674 -12.44 -2.80 -14.81
C TRP A 674 -13.27 -2.12 -15.89
N GLN A 675 -12.88 -2.35 -17.15
CA GLN A 675 -13.44 -1.68 -18.33
C GLN A 675 -14.98 -1.72 -18.40
N ARG A 676 -15.58 -2.88 -18.10
CA ARG A 676 -17.05 -3.04 -18.08
C ARG A 676 -17.71 -2.12 -17.05
N LEU A 677 -17.14 -2.00 -15.86
CA LEU A 677 -17.66 -1.14 -14.81
C LEU A 677 -17.54 0.35 -15.18
N LEU A 678 -16.47 0.73 -15.86
CA LEU A 678 -16.29 2.10 -16.38
C LEU A 678 -17.33 2.43 -17.45
N GLU A 679 -17.61 1.49 -18.36
CA GLU A 679 -18.64 1.63 -19.39
C GLU A 679 -20.04 1.73 -18.78
N TRP A 680 -20.38 0.85 -17.83
CA TRP A 680 -21.65 0.91 -17.10
C TRP A 680 -21.83 2.23 -16.35
N LYS A 681 -20.77 2.73 -15.70
CA LYS A 681 -20.81 4.02 -15.01
C LYS A 681 -21.14 5.17 -15.97
N HIS A 682 -20.49 5.21 -17.14
CA HIS A 682 -20.76 6.24 -18.14
C HIS A 682 -22.19 6.14 -18.70
N LEU A 683 -22.69 4.91 -18.91
CA LEU A 683 -24.06 4.69 -19.42
C LEU A 683 -25.15 5.03 -18.38
N GLU A 684 -24.86 4.87 -17.08
CA GLU A 684 -25.85 5.00 -16.00
C GLU A 684 -25.63 6.21 -15.07
N GLU A 685 -24.84 7.21 -15.49
CA GLU A 685 -24.50 8.37 -14.64
C GLU A 685 -25.75 9.10 -14.09
N GLU A 686 -26.79 9.28 -14.92
CA GLU A 686 -28.05 9.90 -14.48
C GLU A 686 -28.81 9.03 -13.46
N ASN A 687 -28.81 7.71 -13.65
CA ASN A 687 -29.45 6.77 -12.72
C ASN A 687 -28.72 6.73 -11.37
N LEU A 688 -27.39 6.76 -11.38
CA LEU A 688 -26.58 6.84 -10.17
C LEU A 688 -26.87 8.11 -9.38
N LEU A 689 -26.96 9.27 -10.03
CA LEU A 689 -27.32 10.52 -9.37
C LEU A 689 -28.74 10.48 -8.78
N LEU A 690 -29.68 9.82 -9.47
CA LEU A 690 -31.04 9.61 -8.99
C LEU A 690 -31.06 8.71 -7.74
N GLN A 691 -30.34 7.59 -7.81
CA GLN A 691 -30.18 6.63 -6.73
C GLN A 691 -29.62 7.30 -5.47
N ARG A 692 -28.56 8.10 -5.60
CA ARG A 692 -27.91 8.80 -4.47
C ARG A 692 -28.84 9.73 -3.70
N ARG A 693 -29.86 10.28 -4.36
CA ARG A 693 -30.87 11.12 -3.70
C ARG A 693 -32.03 10.30 -3.13
N LEU A 694 -32.30 9.14 -3.73
CA LEU A 694 -33.39 8.25 -3.33
C LEU A 694 -33.05 7.43 -2.08
N THR A 695 -31.85 6.84 -2.04
CA THR A 695 -31.45 5.91 -0.98
C THR A 695 -31.57 6.52 0.43
N PRO A 696 -31.09 7.74 0.71
CA PRO A 696 -31.25 8.36 2.04
C PRO A 696 -32.72 8.59 2.42
N ALA A 697 -33.54 9.07 1.47
CA ALA A 697 -34.96 9.32 1.72
C ALA A 697 -35.75 8.02 1.96
N ALA A 698 -35.41 6.95 1.24
CA ALA A 698 -36.02 5.63 1.42
C ALA A 698 -35.62 5.00 2.77
N GLN A 699 -34.35 5.16 3.19
CA GLN A 699 -33.86 4.71 4.49
C GLN A 699 -34.51 5.47 5.65
N GLU A 700 -34.60 6.80 5.57
CA GLU A 700 -35.28 7.64 6.56
C GLU A 700 -36.76 7.29 6.69
N TRP A 701 -37.43 7.01 5.58
CA TRP A 701 -38.81 6.54 5.59
C TRP A 701 -38.94 5.15 6.25
N LYS A 702 -38.02 4.22 5.96
CA LYS A 702 -38.05 2.86 6.54
C LYS A 702 -37.86 2.89 8.06
N SER A 703 -36.96 3.75 8.56
CA SER A 703 -36.70 3.86 10.00
C SER A 703 -37.85 4.51 10.76
N GLN A 704 -38.50 5.53 10.18
CA GLN A 704 -39.55 6.29 10.86
C GLN A 704 -40.96 5.75 10.63
N GLN A 705 -41.20 4.98 9.56
CA GLN A 705 -42.49 4.41 9.13
C GLN A 705 -43.68 5.39 9.06
N GLN A 706 -43.44 6.70 8.93
CA GLN A 706 -44.50 7.71 8.87
C GLN A 706 -44.77 8.17 7.42
N ALA A 707 -46.05 8.35 7.08
CA ALA A 707 -46.48 8.78 5.75
C ALA A 707 -45.95 10.18 5.34
N LYS A 708 -45.52 11.01 6.31
CA LYS A 708 -44.94 12.33 6.07
C LYS A 708 -43.59 12.30 5.33
N PHE A 709 -42.85 11.20 5.44
CA PHE A 709 -41.55 11.02 4.77
C PHE A 709 -41.71 10.50 3.32
N LEU A 710 -42.93 10.16 2.88
CA LEU A 710 -43.18 9.77 1.49
C LEU A 710 -43.17 10.98 0.57
N TRP A 711 -42.54 10.82 -0.58
CA TRP A 711 -42.60 11.84 -1.63
C TRP A 711 -44.02 11.88 -2.21
N HIS A 712 -44.62 13.06 -2.27
CA HIS A 712 -45.97 13.24 -2.80
C HIS A 712 -46.06 14.34 -3.87
N ALA A 713 -45.06 15.23 -3.95
CA ALA A 713 -44.95 16.29 -4.96
C ALA A 713 -43.60 16.31 -5.71
N ASN A 714 -42.70 15.35 -5.45
CA ASN A 714 -41.38 15.32 -6.09
C ASN A 714 -41.53 15.01 -7.60
N PRO A 715 -41.00 15.84 -8.51
CA PRO A 715 -41.14 15.65 -9.96
C PRO A 715 -40.47 14.37 -10.47
N ARG A 716 -39.50 13.83 -9.71
CA ARG A 716 -38.77 12.60 -10.07
C ARG A 716 -39.57 11.32 -9.85
N LEU A 717 -40.73 11.38 -9.16
CA LEU A 717 -41.58 10.21 -8.92
C LEU A 717 -42.09 9.57 -10.21
N ASP A 718 -42.35 10.37 -11.24
CA ASP A 718 -42.85 9.84 -12.51
C ASP A 718 -41.74 9.11 -13.29
N LEU A 719 -40.49 9.53 -13.14
CA LEU A 719 -39.31 8.82 -13.65
C LEU A 719 -39.06 7.52 -12.87
N LEU A 720 -39.08 7.58 -11.54
CA LEU A 720 -38.92 6.40 -10.67
C LEU A 720 -40.02 5.36 -10.87
N LYS A 721 -41.25 5.79 -11.16
CA LYS A 721 -42.34 4.88 -11.54
C LYS A 721 -42.07 4.14 -12.85
N LYS A 722 -41.41 4.79 -13.82
CA LYS A 722 -41.00 4.13 -15.07
C LYS A 722 -39.92 3.08 -14.80
N VAL A 723 -38.91 3.43 -13.98
CA VAL A 723 -37.86 2.50 -13.56
C VAL A 723 -38.44 1.28 -12.84
N LEU A 724 -39.34 1.49 -11.89
CA LEU A 724 -39.99 0.42 -11.13
C LEU A 724 -40.74 -0.59 -12.02
N ASN A 725 -41.32 -0.12 -13.14
CA ASN A 725 -42.08 -0.94 -14.08
C ASN A 725 -41.25 -1.43 -15.27
N SER A 726 -39.94 -1.13 -15.31
CA SER A 726 -39.05 -1.57 -16.37
C SER A 726 -38.42 -2.92 -16.03
N ASP A 727 -38.09 -3.71 -17.06
CA ASP A 727 -37.34 -4.97 -16.89
C ASP A 727 -35.96 -4.71 -16.26
N ASP A 728 -35.40 -3.54 -16.53
CA ASP A 728 -34.13 -3.05 -15.99
C ASP A 728 -34.29 -2.28 -14.66
N ASN A 729 -35.15 -2.78 -13.77
CA ASN A 729 -35.34 -2.19 -12.46
C ASN A 729 -34.09 -2.36 -11.58
N TRP A 730 -33.43 -1.24 -11.28
CA TRP A 730 -32.25 -1.13 -10.40
C TRP A 730 -32.58 -0.75 -8.93
N LEU A 731 -33.85 -0.52 -8.61
CA LEU A 731 -34.30 -0.19 -7.26
C LEU A 731 -34.12 -1.40 -6.33
N ASN A 732 -33.51 -1.17 -5.17
CA ASN A 732 -33.48 -2.18 -4.12
C ASN A 732 -34.87 -2.32 -3.47
N GLN A 733 -35.05 -3.32 -2.59
CA GLN A 733 -36.32 -3.63 -1.95
C GLN A 733 -36.93 -2.41 -1.24
N VAL A 734 -36.10 -1.69 -0.47
CA VAL A 734 -36.54 -0.52 0.31
C VAL A 734 -36.95 0.63 -0.60
N GLU A 735 -36.16 0.91 -1.63
CA GLU A 735 -36.41 1.95 -2.62
C GLU A 735 -37.66 1.63 -3.45
N ALA A 736 -37.84 0.37 -3.87
CA ALA A 736 -39.02 -0.06 -4.63
C ALA A 736 -40.31 0.12 -3.80
N GLU A 737 -40.31 -0.29 -2.53
CA GLU A 737 -41.43 -0.08 -1.62
C GLU A 737 -41.71 1.41 -1.39
N PHE A 738 -40.65 2.20 -1.17
CA PHE A 738 -40.75 3.65 -0.99
C PHE A 738 -41.38 4.32 -2.21
N VAL A 739 -40.93 3.98 -3.43
CA VAL A 739 -41.46 4.52 -4.69
C VAL A 739 -42.92 4.09 -4.88
N GLN A 740 -43.25 2.81 -4.68
CA GLN A 740 -44.63 2.30 -4.78
C GLN A 740 -45.58 3.06 -3.84
N ARG A 741 -45.20 3.23 -2.57
CA ARG A 741 -46.02 3.94 -1.58
C ARG A 741 -46.09 5.44 -1.85
N SER A 742 -45.00 6.05 -2.29
CA SER A 742 -44.96 7.47 -2.69
C SER A 742 -45.87 7.76 -3.90
N VAL A 743 -45.83 6.89 -4.92
CA VAL A 743 -46.73 6.97 -6.09
C VAL A 743 -48.19 6.77 -5.68
N ARG A 744 -48.47 5.81 -4.79
CA ARG A 744 -49.81 5.59 -4.25
C ARG A 744 -50.29 6.82 -3.46
N GLN A 745 -49.45 7.40 -2.62
CA GLN A 745 -49.77 8.61 -1.85
C GLN A 745 -50.05 9.81 -2.77
N LYS A 746 -49.24 10.03 -3.82
CA LYS A 746 -49.50 11.03 -4.86
C LYS A 746 -50.87 10.82 -5.52
N SER A 747 -51.23 9.59 -5.86
CA SER A 747 -52.54 9.27 -6.45
C SER A 747 -53.72 9.51 -5.49
N ILE A 748 -53.56 9.20 -4.20
CA ILE A 748 -54.58 9.41 -3.16
C ILE A 748 -54.80 10.91 -2.93
N ASN A 749 -53.71 11.68 -2.80
CA ASN A 749 -53.81 13.13 -2.63
C ASN A 749 -54.48 13.78 -3.85
N THR A 750 -54.14 13.34 -5.06
CA THR A 750 -54.78 13.81 -6.29
C THR A 750 -56.28 13.48 -6.28
N ARG A 751 -56.67 12.24 -5.97
CA ARG A 751 -58.08 11.83 -5.87
C ARG A 751 -58.85 12.55 -4.75
N ARG A 752 -58.23 12.78 -3.59
CA ARG A 752 -58.84 13.51 -2.47
C ARG A 752 -59.08 14.97 -2.84
N ASN A 753 -58.13 15.59 -3.52
CA ASN A 753 -58.27 16.95 -4.03
C ASN A 753 -59.40 17.04 -5.09
N TRP A 754 -59.53 16.04 -5.96
CA TRP A 754 -60.66 15.92 -6.89
C TRP A 754 -62.00 15.66 -6.19
N GLY A 755 -62.04 14.80 -5.17
CA GLY A 755 -63.24 14.51 -4.38
C GLY A 755 -63.75 15.70 -3.57
N VAL A 756 -62.83 16.49 -3.00
CA VAL A 756 -63.15 17.76 -2.33
C VAL A 756 -63.70 18.77 -3.34
N ALA A 757 -63.10 18.87 -4.53
CA ALA A 757 -63.61 19.75 -5.60
C ALA A 757 -65.04 19.37 -6.05
N ILE A 758 -65.34 18.07 -6.16
CA ILE A 758 -66.68 17.56 -6.52
C ILE A 758 -67.70 17.76 -5.39
N ALA A 759 -67.32 17.54 -4.12
CA ALA A 759 -68.18 17.76 -2.96
C ALA A 759 -68.53 19.25 -2.77
N VAL A 760 -67.58 20.15 -3.04
CA VAL A 760 -67.82 21.60 -3.06
C VAL A 760 -68.79 21.99 -4.17
N MET A 761 -68.75 21.34 -5.34
CA MET A 761 -69.70 21.59 -6.43
C MET A 761 -71.13 21.09 -6.14
N LEU A 762 -71.28 19.96 -5.42
CA LEU A 762 -72.60 19.41 -5.09
C LEU A 762 -73.27 20.07 -3.86
N GLY A 763 -72.48 20.58 -2.91
CA GLY A 763 -73.00 21.20 -1.68
C GLY A 763 -73.54 22.63 -1.84
N LEU A 764 -73.25 23.30 -2.96
CA LEU A 764 -73.66 24.69 -3.21
C LEU A 764 -75.10 24.85 -3.75
N GLY A 765 -75.85 23.75 -3.88
CA GLY A 765 -77.13 23.72 -4.60
C GLY A 765 -78.35 24.37 -3.93
N THR A 766 -78.61 24.21 -2.61
CA THR A 766 -80.03 24.33 -2.18
C THR A 766 -80.43 24.90 -0.80
N GLY A 767 -79.61 25.51 0.09
CA GLY A 767 -80.25 25.86 1.39
C GLY A 767 -79.72 26.78 2.50
N LEU A 768 -78.70 27.64 2.41
CA LEU A 768 -78.26 28.38 3.63
C LEU A 768 -77.72 29.80 3.41
N VAL A 769 -78.51 30.64 2.74
CA VAL A 769 -78.10 31.98 2.29
C VAL A 769 -78.28 33.11 3.33
N LEU A 770 -78.94 32.89 4.48
CA LEU A 770 -79.29 34.00 5.40
C LEU A 770 -78.57 34.04 6.77
N SER A 771 -78.04 32.93 7.30
CA SER A 771 -77.29 32.94 8.58
C SER A 771 -75.78 33.18 8.43
N THR A 772 -75.25 33.05 7.21
CA THR A 772 -73.83 33.21 6.89
C THR A 772 -73.41 34.67 6.74
N TYR A 773 -74.33 35.57 6.38
CA TYR A 773 -74.02 36.96 6.06
C TYR A 773 -73.54 37.78 7.28
N PHE A 774 -74.19 37.64 8.44
CA PHE A 774 -73.82 38.39 9.66
C PHE A 774 -72.64 37.77 10.44
N GLY A 775 -72.44 36.44 10.39
CA GLY A 775 -71.30 35.77 11.03
C GLY A 775 -69.95 36.01 10.33
N LEU A 776 -69.98 36.22 9.00
CA LEU A 776 -68.78 36.48 8.19
C LEU A 776 -68.21 37.88 8.39
N GLN A 777 -69.03 38.88 8.72
CA GLN A 777 -68.55 40.26 8.87
C GLN A 777 -67.80 40.49 10.20
N SER A 778 -68.23 39.84 11.28
CA SER A 778 -67.62 39.96 12.61
C SER A 778 -66.27 39.21 12.68
N ARG A 779 -66.18 38.02 12.08
CA ARG A 779 -64.90 37.27 11.98
C ARG A 779 -63.85 38.00 11.14
N LYS A 780 -64.27 38.66 10.04
CA LYS A 780 -63.36 39.45 9.20
C LYS A 780 -62.71 40.61 9.97
N ARG A 781 -63.43 41.28 10.87
CA ARG A 781 -62.86 42.39 11.65
C ARG A 781 -61.86 41.92 12.69
N ALA A 782 -62.15 40.83 13.40
CA ALA A 782 -61.26 40.26 14.41
C ALA A 782 -59.95 39.71 13.82
N ILE A 783 -60.02 39.04 12.66
CA ILE A 783 -58.85 38.51 11.95
C ILE A 783 -57.93 39.65 11.45
N ASN A 784 -58.51 40.73 10.92
CA ASN A 784 -57.74 41.89 10.46
C ASN A 784 -56.99 42.60 11.60
N SER A 785 -57.57 42.71 12.81
CA SER A 785 -56.90 43.38 13.95
C SER A 785 -55.79 42.53 14.57
N ASP A 786 -55.98 41.21 14.66
CA ASP A 786 -54.99 40.28 15.24
C ASP A 786 -53.75 40.15 14.35
N LEU A 787 -53.94 40.00 13.03
CA LEU A 787 -52.83 39.97 12.06
C LEU A 787 -52.04 41.29 12.00
N LEU A 788 -52.70 42.44 12.15
CA LEU A 788 -52.02 43.74 12.22
C LEU A 788 -51.15 43.87 13.48
N ALA A 789 -51.65 43.42 14.63
CA ALA A 789 -50.91 43.46 15.89
C ALA A 789 -49.69 42.52 15.85
N GLN A 790 -49.85 41.32 15.28
CA GLN A 790 -48.76 40.36 15.09
C GLN A 790 -47.70 40.90 14.12
N ALA A 791 -48.11 41.49 12.98
CA ALA A 791 -47.20 42.05 11.99
C ALA A 791 -46.36 43.22 12.55
N ALA A 792 -46.95 44.06 13.40
CA ALA A 792 -46.26 45.16 14.07
C ALA A 792 -45.29 44.66 15.16
N ASN A 793 -45.68 43.64 15.94
CA ASN A 793 -44.81 43.01 16.92
C ASN A 793 -43.58 42.35 16.26
N ILE A 794 -43.79 41.53 15.23
CA ILE A 794 -42.71 40.87 14.48
C ILE A 794 -41.70 41.91 13.97
N LYS A 795 -42.18 43.03 13.41
CA LYS A 795 -41.31 44.11 12.91
C LYS A 795 -40.50 44.79 14.03
N TYR A 796 -41.10 44.98 15.20
CA TYR A 796 -40.41 45.53 16.38
C TYR A 796 -39.32 44.59 16.90
N TYR A 797 -39.62 43.30 17.09
CA TYR A 797 -38.65 42.31 17.59
C TYR A 797 -37.51 42.03 16.60
N LEU A 798 -37.81 41.95 15.30
CA LEU A 798 -36.80 41.77 14.24
C LEU A 798 -35.78 42.93 14.14
N SER A 799 -36.14 44.12 14.65
CA SER A 799 -35.26 45.30 14.71
C SER A 799 -34.29 45.30 15.90
N LEU A 800 -34.58 44.52 16.96
CA LEU A 800 -33.82 44.52 18.21
C LEU A 800 -32.82 43.36 18.32
N LYS A 801 -33.21 42.11 17.99
CA LYS A 801 -32.33 40.92 17.84
C LYS A 801 -33.17 39.72 17.37
N PRO A 802 -33.01 39.21 16.14
CA PRO A 802 -33.91 38.19 15.59
C PRO A 802 -33.57 36.77 16.09
N THR A 803 -34.58 36.03 16.55
CA THR A 803 -34.48 34.58 16.84
C THR A 803 -35.14 33.74 15.73
N THR A 804 -34.80 32.45 15.62
CA THR A 804 -35.37 31.52 14.62
C THR A 804 -36.89 31.39 14.75
N GLU A 805 -37.42 31.57 15.95
CA GLU A 805 -38.85 31.47 16.29
C GLU A 805 -39.66 32.64 15.74
N GLU A 806 -39.11 33.86 15.79
CA GLU A 806 -39.72 35.08 15.24
C GLU A 806 -39.77 35.05 13.71
N LEU A 807 -38.75 34.45 13.07
CA LEU A 807 -38.73 34.21 11.62
C LEU A 807 -39.79 33.19 11.19
N LEU A 808 -39.96 32.13 11.98
CA LEU A 808 -41.01 31.13 11.73
C LEU A 808 -42.40 31.76 11.87
N GLN A 809 -42.62 32.61 12.88
CA GLN A 809 -43.86 33.37 13.06
C GLN A 809 -44.14 34.35 11.90
N ALA A 810 -43.10 34.99 11.34
CA ALA A 810 -43.25 35.85 10.15
C ALA A 810 -43.71 35.06 8.92
N ILE A 811 -43.17 33.86 8.72
CA ILE A 811 -43.54 32.98 7.61
C ILE A 811 -44.96 32.42 7.82
N GLU A 812 -45.29 31.97 9.03
CA GLU A 812 -46.63 31.46 9.36
C GLU A 812 -47.73 32.52 9.24
N SER A 813 -47.47 33.75 9.69
CA SER A 813 -48.42 34.86 9.57
C SER A 813 -48.67 35.21 8.10
N THR A 814 -47.65 35.12 7.24
CA THR A 814 -47.81 35.35 5.80
C THR A 814 -48.57 34.21 5.11
N ALA A 815 -48.29 32.95 5.47
CA ALA A 815 -49.08 31.81 5.00
C ALA A 815 -50.57 31.96 5.36
N LYS A 816 -50.88 32.41 6.57
CA LYS A 816 -52.26 32.71 7.01
C LYS A 816 -52.92 33.84 6.19
N THR A 817 -52.16 34.82 5.72
CA THR A 817 -52.70 35.88 4.83
C THR A 817 -53.02 35.39 3.41
N GLN A 818 -52.28 34.41 2.89
CA GLN A 818 -52.50 33.84 1.56
C GLN A 818 -53.84 33.07 1.48
N ASP A 819 -54.19 32.37 2.57
CA ASP A 819 -55.49 31.67 2.71
C ASP A 819 -56.69 32.64 2.83
N HIS A 820 -56.48 33.87 3.30
CA HIS A 820 -57.55 34.83 3.64
C HIS A 820 -57.57 36.10 2.76
N GLN A 821 -56.76 36.12 1.69
CA GLN A 821 -56.41 37.31 0.89
C GLN A 821 -57.63 38.12 0.38
N LYS A 822 -58.75 37.46 0.05
CA LYS A 822 -59.99 38.12 -0.43
C LYS A 822 -60.80 38.82 0.68
N SER A 823 -60.44 38.66 1.94
CA SER A 823 -61.20 39.12 3.12
C SER A 823 -60.46 40.13 4.00
N LEU A 824 -59.18 40.39 3.69
CA LEU A 824 -58.29 41.26 4.45
C LEU A 824 -58.25 42.67 3.85
N GLN A 825 -58.06 43.69 4.68
CA GLN A 825 -57.86 45.05 4.16
C GLN A 825 -56.49 45.16 3.46
N PRO A 826 -56.36 45.92 2.36
CA PRO A 826 -55.08 46.10 1.66
C PRO A 826 -53.93 46.57 2.54
N ARG A 827 -54.23 47.37 3.58
CA ARG A 827 -53.26 47.85 4.57
C ARG A 827 -52.63 46.72 5.40
N VAL A 828 -53.38 45.66 5.73
CA VAL A 828 -52.87 44.49 6.48
C VAL A 828 -51.95 43.65 5.60
N ILE A 829 -52.36 43.43 4.35
CA ILE A 829 -51.58 42.67 3.36
C ILE A 829 -50.22 43.36 3.11
N ASN A 830 -50.22 44.69 2.97
CA ASN A 830 -48.99 45.45 2.77
C ASN A 830 -48.06 45.40 3.98
N GLU A 831 -48.59 45.50 5.21
CA GLU A 831 -47.76 45.50 6.42
C GLU A 831 -47.13 44.10 6.66
N VAL A 832 -47.91 43.02 6.53
CA VAL A 832 -47.41 41.63 6.65
C VAL A 832 -46.37 41.33 5.57
N ASN A 833 -46.61 41.73 4.32
CA ASN A 833 -45.64 41.55 3.24
C ASN A 833 -44.37 42.38 3.47
N SER A 834 -44.46 43.57 4.08
CA SER A 834 -43.28 44.36 4.44
C SER A 834 -42.44 43.72 5.56
N SER A 835 -43.10 43.12 6.56
CA SER A 835 -42.43 42.38 7.63
C SER A 835 -41.82 41.07 7.13
N LEU A 836 -42.50 40.37 6.21
CA LEU A 836 -41.94 39.19 5.53
C LEU A 836 -40.77 39.57 4.64
N LEU A 837 -40.84 40.66 3.88
CA LEU A 837 -39.72 41.14 3.06
C LEU A 837 -38.52 41.49 3.95
N ALA A 838 -38.73 42.15 5.10
CA ALA A 838 -37.67 42.44 6.07
C ALA A 838 -37.09 41.17 6.73
N ALA A 839 -37.91 40.13 6.94
CA ALA A 839 -37.48 38.83 7.45
C ALA A 839 -36.72 38.01 6.38
N LEU A 840 -37.21 38.01 5.13
CA LEU A 840 -36.56 37.38 3.99
C LEU A 840 -35.22 38.06 3.67
N ASP A 841 -35.10 39.38 3.78
CA ASP A 841 -33.83 40.09 3.60
C ASP A 841 -32.75 39.63 4.60
N LYS A 842 -33.15 39.07 5.77
CA LYS A 842 -32.23 38.49 6.76
C LYS A 842 -31.92 37.01 6.55
N VAL A 843 -32.78 36.26 5.83
CA VAL A 843 -32.64 34.81 5.51
C VAL A 843 -32.11 34.56 4.09
N ARG A 844 -32.22 35.55 3.19
CA ARG A 844 -31.62 35.52 1.85
C ARG A 844 -30.13 35.26 2.01
N GLU A 845 -29.65 34.25 1.30
CA GLU A 845 -28.25 33.79 1.20
C GLU A 845 -27.25 34.87 1.65
N ARG A 846 -26.76 34.80 2.89
CA ARG A 846 -25.81 35.79 3.40
C ARG A 846 -24.47 35.77 2.65
N ASN A 847 -24.17 34.67 1.95
CA ASN A 847 -22.85 34.43 1.38
C ASN A 847 -22.89 34.14 -0.13
N LEU A 848 -23.85 34.70 -0.87
CA LEU A 848 -23.71 34.73 -2.33
C LEU A 848 -22.67 35.81 -2.68
N LEU A 849 -21.43 35.39 -2.93
CA LEU A 849 -20.32 36.24 -3.33
C LEU A 849 -20.55 36.76 -4.77
N GLN A 850 -21.43 37.76 -4.90
CA GLN A 850 -21.76 38.38 -6.17
C GLN A 850 -20.68 39.38 -6.57
N GLY A 851 -20.12 39.20 -7.77
CA GLY A 851 -19.16 40.16 -8.30
C GLY A 851 -18.53 39.74 -9.62
N HIS A 852 -18.27 38.45 -9.81
CA HIS A 852 -17.80 37.96 -11.11
C HIS A 852 -18.86 38.14 -12.19
N THR A 853 -18.43 38.55 -13.39
CA THR A 853 -19.32 38.81 -14.55
C THR A 853 -19.39 37.63 -15.53
N SER A 854 -18.66 36.54 -15.24
CA SER A 854 -18.63 35.30 -16.02
C SER A 854 -18.39 34.10 -15.10
N PHE A 855 -18.28 32.89 -15.68
CA PHE A 855 -18.08 31.65 -14.92
C PHE A 855 -16.83 31.69 -14.05
N VAL A 856 -17.00 31.42 -12.76
CA VAL A 856 -15.90 31.10 -11.84
C VAL A 856 -15.31 29.75 -12.27
N THR A 857 -13.99 29.73 -12.45
CA THR A 857 -13.23 28.58 -12.98
C THR A 857 -12.49 27.83 -11.89
N ASP A 858 -12.11 28.51 -10.81
CA ASP A 858 -11.34 27.93 -9.72
C ASP A 858 -11.56 28.71 -8.40
N ILE A 859 -11.38 28.04 -7.25
CA ILE A 859 -11.59 28.58 -5.90
C ILE A 859 -10.57 28.03 -4.88
N ALA A 860 -10.13 28.85 -3.93
CA ALA A 860 -9.23 28.41 -2.85
C ALA A 860 -9.56 29.11 -1.51
N PHE A 861 -9.31 28.43 -0.39
CA PHE A 861 -9.32 29.04 0.95
C PHE A 861 -7.92 29.50 1.33
N SER A 862 -7.82 30.60 2.09
CA SER A 862 -6.57 30.97 2.76
C SER A 862 -6.19 29.91 3.80
N PRO A 863 -4.89 29.72 4.13
CA PRO A 863 -4.45 28.74 5.12
C PRO A 863 -5.08 28.90 6.50
N ASP A 864 -5.47 30.13 6.87
CA ASP A 864 -6.15 30.44 8.13
C ASP A 864 -7.69 30.34 8.06
N GLY A 865 -8.25 30.05 6.88
CA GLY A 865 -9.69 29.93 6.63
C GLY A 865 -10.48 31.24 6.71
N LYS A 866 -9.81 32.40 6.78
CA LYS A 866 -10.46 33.72 6.91
C LYS A 866 -10.78 34.38 5.57
N GLN A 867 -10.21 33.89 4.48
CA GLN A 867 -10.39 34.47 3.16
C GLN A 867 -10.69 33.39 2.10
N ILE A 868 -11.43 33.78 1.06
CA ILE A 868 -11.72 32.98 -0.13
C ILE A 868 -11.11 33.68 -1.32
N LEU A 869 -10.47 32.92 -2.20
CA LEU A 869 -9.99 33.37 -3.48
C LEU A 869 -10.81 32.71 -4.59
N SER A 870 -11.17 33.48 -5.63
CA SER A 870 -11.90 32.97 -6.79
C SER A 870 -11.33 33.50 -8.11
N GLY A 871 -11.05 32.61 -9.06
CA GLY A 871 -10.63 32.93 -10.42
C GLY A 871 -11.79 32.77 -11.41
N SER A 872 -11.84 33.58 -12.47
CA SER A 872 -12.99 33.60 -13.38
C SER A 872 -12.65 33.82 -14.85
N LYS A 873 -13.61 33.44 -15.71
CA LYS A 873 -13.65 33.77 -17.14
C LYS A 873 -13.82 35.26 -17.44
N ASP A 874 -14.14 36.07 -16.43
CA ASP A 874 -14.12 37.53 -16.56
C ASP A 874 -12.71 38.13 -16.47
N ARG A 875 -11.67 37.27 -16.39
CA ARG A 875 -10.24 37.64 -16.38
C ARG A 875 -9.78 38.26 -15.06
N THR A 876 -10.61 38.20 -14.02
CA THR A 876 -10.27 38.72 -12.69
C THR A 876 -10.06 37.57 -11.69
N VAL A 877 -9.24 37.85 -10.68
CA VAL A 877 -9.23 37.08 -9.44
C VAL A 877 -9.82 37.94 -8.34
N ARG A 878 -10.63 37.36 -7.45
CA ARG A 878 -11.28 38.10 -6.36
C ARG A 878 -10.97 37.45 -5.03
N LEU A 879 -10.66 38.29 -4.04
CA LEU A 879 -10.41 37.91 -2.67
C LEU A 879 -11.59 38.35 -1.81
N TRP A 880 -12.12 37.46 -0.98
CA TRP A 880 -13.32 37.68 -0.18
C TRP A 880 -13.05 37.35 1.28
N ASP A 881 -13.70 38.06 2.17
CA ASP A 881 -13.70 37.78 3.60
C ASP A 881 -14.72 36.66 3.92
N THR A 882 -14.31 35.61 4.62
CA THR A 882 -15.19 34.44 4.87
C THR A 882 -16.28 34.73 5.88
N GLU A 883 -16.06 35.64 6.83
CA GLU A 883 -16.99 35.96 7.90
C GLU A 883 -18.11 36.90 7.42
N THR A 884 -17.73 37.92 6.65
CA THR A 884 -18.63 38.98 6.18
C THR A 884 -19.14 38.75 4.76
N GLY A 885 -18.48 37.89 3.97
CA GLY A 885 -18.78 37.70 2.55
C GLY A 885 -18.42 38.91 1.67
N GLN A 886 -17.70 39.89 2.22
CA GLN A 886 -17.33 41.10 1.49
C GLN A 886 -16.15 40.85 0.56
N LEU A 887 -16.18 41.49 -0.60
CA LEU A 887 -15.06 41.55 -1.51
C LEU A 887 -13.95 42.41 -0.88
N ILE A 888 -12.80 41.82 -0.62
CA ILE A 888 -11.60 42.49 -0.12
C ILE A 888 -10.89 43.15 -1.30
N HIS A 889 -10.50 42.36 -2.32
CA HIS A 889 -9.75 42.83 -3.48
C HIS A 889 -10.29 42.24 -4.79
N THR A 890 -10.24 43.04 -5.86
CA THR A 890 -10.32 42.54 -7.25
C THR A 890 -8.95 42.69 -7.89
N LEU A 891 -8.31 41.56 -8.16
CA LEU A 891 -6.99 41.48 -8.78
C LEU A 891 -7.17 41.48 -10.30
N GLU A 892 -6.98 42.66 -10.89
CA GLU A 892 -7.11 42.88 -12.33
C GLU A 892 -5.73 42.90 -12.99
N GLY A 893 -5.63 42.30 -14.19
CA GLY A 893 -4.40 42.33 -14.97
C GLY A 893 -4.27 41.22 -16.01
N HIS A 894 -4.95 40.09 -15.82
CA HIS A 894 -5.00 39.05 -16.84
C HIS A 894 -5.79 39.51 -18.06
N THR A 895 -5.32 39.15 -19.25
CA THR A 895 -5.96 39.52 -20.54
C THR A 895 -6.88 38.43 -21.09
N SER A 896 -6.86 37.25 -20.46
CA SER A 896 -7.72 36.10 -20.75
C SER A 896 -8.22 35.45 -19.45
N LEU A 897 -9.04 34.40 -19.56
CA LEU A 897 -9.64 33.75 -18.40
C LEU A 897 -8.57 33.17 -17.45
N VAL A 898 -8.81 33.33 -16.16
CA VAL A 898 -7.99 32.71 -15.12
C VAL A 898 -8.41 31.26 -14.97
N ASN A 899 -7.46 30.33 -14.91
CA ASN A 899 -7.74 28.89 -14.88
C ASN A 899 -7.16 28.16 -13.66
N GLY A 900 -6.19 28.77 -12.97
CA GLY A 900 -5.66 28.26 -11.71
C GLY A 900 -5.39 29.39 -10.74
N ILE A 901 -5.66 29.18 -9.45
CA ILE A 901 -5.35 30.10 -8.36
C ILE A 901 -4.86 29.34 -7.11
N ALA A 902 -3.97 29.94 -6.31
CA ALA A 902 -3.56 29.38 -5.03
C ALA A 902 -3.06 30.45 -4.05
N PHE A 903 -3.13 30.15 -2.75
CA PHE A 903 -2.46 30.91 -1.69
C PHE A 903 -1.07 30.35 -1.41
N SER A 904 -0.14 31.21 -1.00
CA SER A 904 1.11 30.77 -0.38
C SER A 904 0.83 30.07 0.95
N PRO A 905 1.71 29.16 1.42
CA PRO A 905 1.53 28.46 2.69
C PRO A 905 1.39 29.39 3.92
N ASP A 906 1.99 30.58 3.86
CA ASP A 906 1.88 31.61 4.91
C ASP A 906 0.67 32.56 4.72
N GLY A 907 -0.10 32.39 3.64
CA GLY A 907 -1.28 33.18 3.30
C GLY A 907 -1.01 34.59 2.78
N LYS A 908 0.25 35.03 2.72
CA LYS A 908 0.61 36.42 2.39
C LYS A 908 0.64 36.73 0.89
N GLN A 909 0.70 35.71 0.05
CA GLN A 909 0.75 35.85 -1.39
C GLN A 909 -0.31 34.99 -2.06
N ILE A 910 -0.71 35.43 -3.26
CA ILE A 910 -1.65 34.75 -4.13
C ILE A 910 -0.98 34.53 -5.48
N ILE A 911 -1.14 33.35 -6.09
CA ILE A 911 -0.78 33.12 -7.49
C ILE A 911 -2.01 32.89 -8.35
N SER A 912 -1.94 33.34 -9.59
CA SER A 912 -2.96 33.09 -10.60
C SER A 912 -2.35 32.77 -11.97
N GLY A 913 -2.88 31.74 -12.62
CA GLY A 913 -2.46 31.24 -13.93
C GLY A 913 -3.58 31.39 -14.94
N SER A 914 -3.27 31.92 -16.12
CA SER A 914 -4.28 32.33 -17.10
C SER A 914 -4.01 31.81 -18.51
N TRP A 915 -5.06 31.83 -19.30
CA TRP A 915 -5.01 31.56 -20.73
C TRP A 915 -4.33 32.68 -21.55
N ASP A 916 -3.89 33.75 -20.90
CA ASP A 916 -3.00 34.75 -21.51
C ASP A 916 -1.52 34.35 -21.49
N ASN A 917 -1.24 33.10 -21.10
CA ASN A 917 0.09 32.49 -21.02
C ASN A 917 0.96 33.03 -19.89
N THR A 918 0.39 33.81 -18.96
CA THR A 918 1.13 34.36 -17.81
C THR A 918 0.71 33.72 -16.50
N VAL A 919 1.65 33.68 -15.56
CA VAL A 919 1.36 33.50 -14.13
C VAL A 919 1.59 34.82 -13.43
N ARG A 920 0.73 35.21 -12.49
CA ARG A 920 0.85 36.45 -11.73
C ARG A 920 0.91 36.14 -10.25
N LEU A 921 1.82 36.82 -9.56
CA LEU A 921 1.98 36.76 -8.12
C LEU A 921 1.47 38.08 -7.53
N TRP A 922 0.62 37.99 -6.51
CA TRP A 922 -0.05 39.13 -5.88
C TRP A 922 0.19 39.11 -4.38
N ASP A 923 0.19 40.29 -3.78
CA ASP A 923 0.22 40.46 -2.34
C ASP A 923 -1.21 40.38 -1.79
N THR A 924 -1.44 39.49 -0.82
CA THR A 924 -2.79 39.24 -0.27
C THR A 924 -3.34 40.44 0.48
N GLU A 925 -2.48 41.18 1.20
CA GLU A 925 -2.91 42.29 2.07
C GLU A 925 -3.31 43.52 1.25
N THR A 926 -2.49 43.87 0.27
CA THR A 926 -2.65 45.07 -0.56
C THR A 926 -3.41 44.82 -1.86
N GLY A 927 -3.50 43.56 -2.31
CA GLY A 927 -4.05 43.20 -3.62
C GLY A 927 -3.19 43.64 -4.80
N GLN A 928 -1.96 44.09 -4.54
CA GLN A 928 -1.06 44.57 -5.60
C GLN A 928 -0.35 43.41 -6.29
N LEU A 929 -0.11 43.60 -7.59
CA LEU A 929 0.71 42.69 -8.38
C LEU A 929 2.18 42.81 -7.95
N ILE A 930 2.78 41.71 -7.51
CA ILE A 930 4.20 41.62 -7.17
C ILE A 930 4.99 41.33 -8.44
N HIS A 931 4.67 40.23 -9.14
CA HIS A 931 5.39 39.77 -10.33
C HIS A 931 4.44 39.28 -11.42
N THR A 932 4.80 39.53 -12.68
CA THR A 932 4.24 38.81 -13.84
C THR A 932 5.30 37.87 -14.37
N LEU A 933 5.03 36.58 -14.27
CA LEU A 933 5.92 35.49 -14.68
C LEU A 933 5.62 35.15 -16.14
N GLU A 934 6.44 35.71 -17.02
CA GLU A 934 6.34 35.53 -18.47
C GLU A 934 7.32 34.44 -18.93
N GLY A 935 6.85 33.52 -19.77
CA GLY A 935 7.71 32.48 -20.36
C GLY A 935 6.95 31.32 -21.00
N HIS A 936 5.71 31.05 -20.56
CA HIS A 936 4.87 30.08 -21.27
C HIS A 936 4.45 30.62 -22.64
N THR A 937 4.38 29.72 -23.62
CA THR A 937 3.98 30.05 -25.01
C THR A 937 2.54 29.68 -25.33
N SER A 938 1.84 29.08 -24.36
CA SER A 938 0.42 28.70 -24.44
C SER A 938 -0.23 28.80 -23.05
N SER A 939 -1.54 28.55 -23.00
CA SER A 939 -2.37 28.76 -21.81
C SER A 939 -1.87 27.99 -20.60
N VAL A 940 -1.72 28.68 -19.46
CA VAL A 940 -1.40 28.05 -18.18
C VAL A 940 -2.63 27.29 -17.70
N THR A 941 -2.45 26.00 -17.42
CA THR A 941 -3.55 25.10 -17.03
C THR A 941 -3.57 24.84 -15.54
N ASP A 942 -2.42 24.89 -14.87
CA ASP A 942 -2.29 24.56 -13.45
C ASP A 942 -1.11 25.30 -12.81
N ILE A 943 -1.18 25.55 -11.51
CA ILE A 943 -0.15 26.25 -10.71
C ILE A 943 -0.13 25.75 -9.27
N ALA A 944 1.03 25.80 -8.61
CA ALA A 944 1.12 25.55 -7.17
C ALA A 944 2.33 26.25 -6.53
N PHE A 945 2.23 26.55 -5.23
CA PHE A 945 3.38 26.94 -4.42
C PHE A 945 4.13 25.71 -3.89
N SER A 946 5.44 25.84 -3.70
CA SER A 946 6.21 24.90 -2.89
C SER A 946 5.76 24.96 -1.41
N PRO A 947 5.92 23.89 -0.62
CA PRO A 947 5.54 23.87 0.79
C PRO A 947 6.21 24.94 1.66
N ASP A 948 7.38 25.43 1.25
CA ASP A 948 8.11 26.51 1.92
C ASP A 948 7.74 27.91 1.39
N GLY A 949 6.89 28.01 0.36
CA GLY A 949 6.42 29.26 -0.25
C GLY A 949 7.48 30.00 -1.07
N LYS A 950 8.66 29.42 -1.30
CA LYS A 950 9.77 30.08 -2.01
C LYS A 950 9.75 29.88 -3.52
N GLN A 951 8.97 28.93 -4.01
CA GLN A 951 8.92 28.58 -5.41
C GLN A 951 7.48 28.42 -5.89
N ILE A 952 7.28 28.69 -7.18
CA ILE A 952 6.02 28.45 -7.88
C ILE A 952 6.30 27.46 -9.01
N ILE A 953 5.41 26.48 -9.17
CA ILE A 953 5.40 25.64 -10.36
C ILE A 953 4.19 25.99 -11.23
N SER A 954 4.35 25.96 -12.55
CA SER A 954 3.25 26.17 -13.48
C SER A 954 3.29 25.18 -14.63
N GLY A 955 2.13 24.58 -14.95
CA GLY A 955 1.94 23.70 -16.10
C GLY A 955 1.15 24.40 -17.20
N SER A 956 1.54 24.21 -18.46
CA SER A 956 0.92 24.88 -19.62
C SER A 956 0.64 23.93 -20.79
N ARG A 957 -0.29 24.35 -21.65
CA ARG A 957 -0.58 23.73 -22.95
C ARG A 957 0.57 23.85 -23.96
N ASP A 958 1.69 24.46 -23.60
CA ASP A 958 2.91 24.45 -24.41
C ASP A 958 3.76 23.19 -24.19
N ASN A 959 3.22 22.21 -23.46
CA ASN A 959 3.86 20.96 -23.07
C ASN A 959 5.05 21.14 -22.11
N THR A 960 5.12 22.29 -21.41
CA THR A 960 6.17 22.56 -20.42
C THR A 960 5.60 22.75 -19.02
N VAL A 961 6.44 22.40 -18.05
CA VAL A 961 6.29 22.78 -16.65
C VAL A 961 7.45 23.71 -16.33
N ARG A 962 7.18 24.82 -15.66
CA ARG A 962 8.18 25.83 -15.31
C ARG A 962 8.24 26.02 -13.81
N LEU A 963 9.45 26.21 -13.30
CA LEU A 963 9.71 26.51 -11.90
C LEU A 963 10.17 27.96 -11.77
N TRP A 964 9.56 28.72 -10.88
CA TRP A 964 9.82 30.15 -10.69
C TRP A 964 10.20 30.41 -9.24
N ASP A 965 11.05 31.41 -9.05
CA ASP A 965 11.42 31.93 -7.74
C ASP A 965 10.41 33.01 -7.31
N THR A 966 9.84 32.90 -6.09
CA THR A 966 8.79 33.82 -5.64
C THR A 966 9.31 35.21 -5.28
N GLU A 967 10.57 35.32 -4.85
CA GLU A 967 11.18 36.58 -4.41
C GLU A 967 11.55 37.44 -5.63
N THR A 968 12.20 36.82 -6.61
CA THR A 968 12.72 37.50 -7.81
C THR A 968 11.74 37.51 -8.98
N GLY A 969 10.77 36.59 -9.00
CA GLY A 969 9.86 36.39 -10.13
C GLY A 969 10.54 35.82 -11.38
N GLN A 970 11.76 35.29 -11.24
CA GLN A 970 12.53 34.75 -12.36
C GLN A 970 12.29 33.25 -12.55
N LEU A 971 12.42 32.80 -13.80
CA LEU A 971 12.42 31.38 -14.15
C LEU A 971 13.70 30.71 -13.63
N ILE A 972 13.54 29.63 -12.89
CA ILE A 972 14.63 28.77 -12.43
C ILE A 972 14.91 27.67 -13.46
N HIS A 973 13.85 26.94 -13.87
CA HIS A 973 13.92 25.80 -14.79
C HIS A 973 12.77 25.79 -15.79
#